data_AF-A0A942A5F2-F1
#
_entry.id   AF-A0A942A5F2-F1
#
_cell.length_a   1.000
_cell.length_b   1.000
_cell.length_c   1.000
_cell.angle_alpha   90.00
_cell.angle_beta   90.00
_cell.angle_gamma   90.00
#
_symmetry.space_group_name_H-M   'P 1'
#
loop_
_entity.id
_entity.type
_entity.pdbx_description
1 polymer ?
#
loop_
_entity_poly.entity_id
_entity_poly.type
_entity_poly.pdbx_seq_one_letter_code
_entity_poly.pdbx_strand_id
1 'polypeptide(L)'
;MKKLIAMILTIALTAALAGGCGGTVSGGNCLSYDKSGSVAFDFSERDGTKTQYIKKFDQFATTWSFVGDMPGYVRETSVNQLGAVRDLNAESLRVDLFMGYTGIGYGIGSTPEKNGTSDGEYEQAMQVIRGMQDNAVLPQLVLFACPTYAQSYGSWKAKPLADKWQELCCNMAAYMKEREIRIGAYELWNEPDFGNNYFDGTWEDYIDTYIAGASGIRAADPDAFIQGMSASWIHKIVAEKEDGQSLTRWERFIRRTAEAGVLPDSISWHFYGRDCKLEGIQGVSGDGENFSVYRSAILNALTASQNGTSENDSARYDLSTMQQHLNEFNIYVPLGEDSRDTWNTVKVVPGMFDAMETLLAANDITRVNWATFISEQTNGIGCSAIDLYSLQRYPAYHANWMYGRLPVGRIAAPALGGLSAMAAVDDGRAGLIVYNGTGKTASAKVSFEGIPFEKGDVFVYLVDDEHLTYSTANPPCLVEWAEDVSVNDLAANLELKPDAAYYIEIDNADGTPAAHETDNPLREHIVRKDYWYPSRGDNTPYSDIHENSLCSVVSMNGNASGRSAACVTLDGMDEYSSLKIAYDTYGEFAPGDAAALGVKLDFMTDAGYVRSVYLSFEGLDEDLLLPFGSAAAATDTDSFGARGKGIKTVGLKSLAPAGWTGRLAVSYLIADAGASATAQFQLSAV
;
A
#
# COMPACT_ATOMS: atom_id res chain seq x y z
N MET A 1 18.71 -20.68 15.68
CA MET A 1 19.56 -21.86 15.40
C MET A 1 19.37 -22.48 14.01
N LYS A 2 18.18 -22.44 13.37
CA LYS A 2 18.01 -22.89 11.97
C LYS A 2 18.35 -21.82 10.90
N LYS A 3 18.37 -20.53 11.26
CA LYS A 3 18.80 -19.43 10.36
C LYS A 3 20.33 -19.37 10.11
N LEU A 4 21.15 -19.92 11.02
CA LEU A 4 22.62 -19.90 10.90
C LEU A 4 23.17 -20.93 9.89
N ILE A 5 22.39 -21.95 9.53
CA ILE A 5 22.84 -23.05 8.67
C ILE A 5 22.68 -22.74 7.17
N ALA A 6 21.80 -21.81 6.80
CA ALA A 6 21.60 -21.43 5.40
C ALA A 6 22.68 -20.48 4.86
N MET A 7 23.35 -19.71 5.74
CA MET A 7 24.30 -18.67 5.35
C MET A 7 25.76 -19.17 5.23
N ILE A 8 26.05 -20.35 5.80
CA ILE A 8 27.41 -20.92 5.85
C ILE A 8 27.81 -21.62 4.54
N LEU A 9 26.89 -21.90 3.61
CA LEU A 9 27.23 -22.67 2.40
C LEU A 9 27.93 -21.88 1.27
N THR A 10 28.08 -20.56 1.38
CA THR A 10 28.74 -19.73 0.35
C THR A 10 30.11 -19.21 0.78
N ILE A 11 30.50 -19.36 2.06
CA ILE A 11 31.70 -18.76 2.63
C ILE A 11 32.79 -19.82 2.75
N ALA A 12 33.45 -20.13 1.63
CA ALA A 12 34.68 -20.89 1.64
C ALA A 12 35.63 -20.45 0.53
N LEU A 13 36.15 -19.22 0.61
CA LEU A 13 37.57 -18.93 0.30
C LEU A 13 37.92 -17.49 0.69
N THR A 14 39.16 -17.31 1.15
CA THR A 14 39.88 -16.06 1.46
C THR A 14 39.64 -15.40 2.83
N ALA A 15 40.30 -15.96 3.85
CA ALA A 15 40.75 -15.19 5.01
C ALA A 15 42.27 -15.29 5.11
N ALA A 16 42.97 -14.15 4.97
CA ALA A 16 44.35 -14.01 5.41
C ALA A 16 44.68 -12.55 5.77
N LEU A 17 44.75 -12.31 7.08
CA LEU A 17 45.65 -11.40 7.81
C LEU A 17 45.49 -9.87 7.65
N ALA A 18 44.92 -9.23 8.68
CA ALA A 18 45.64 -8.25 9.53
C ALA A 18 44.82 -7.93 10.79
N GLY A 19 45.49 -7.90 11.94
CA GLY A 19 44.88 -7.59 13.24
C GLY A 19 44.81 -6.09 13.52
N GLY A 20 43.71 -5.70 14.16
CA GLY A 20 43.40 -4.38 14.71
C GLY A 20 41.89 -4.36 14.93
N CYS A 21 41.42 -3.91 16.09
CA CYS A 21 40.00 -3.93 16.45
C CYS A 21 39.14 -3.39 15.28
N GLY A 22 38.30 -4.22 14.69
CA GLY A 22 37.48 -3.84 13.54
C GLY A 22 36.74 -5.05 12.99
N GLY A 23 35.44 -4.90 12.75
CA GLY A 23 34.61 -5.88 12.07
C GLY A 23 35.19 -6.27 10.70
N THR A 24 34.72 -7.39 10.16
CA THR A 24 35.15 -7.86 8.84
C THR A 24 34.43 -7.07 7.75
N VAL A 25 35.20 -6.32 6.96
CA VAL A 25 34.73 -5.72 5.69
C VAL A 25 35.09 -6.67 4.56
N SER A 26 34.13 -7.10 3.74
CA SER A 26 34.42 -7.95 2.58
C SER A 26 34.70 -7.11 1.33
N GLY A 27 35.90 -7.24 0.75
CA GLY A 27 36.21 -7.17 -0.69
C GLY A 27 35.83 -5.96 -1.57
N GLY A 28 34.95 -5.06 -1.16
CA GLY A 28 34.56 -3.84 -1.89
C GLY A 28 35.32 -2.60 -1.40
N ASN A 29 35.33 -1.54 -2.22
CA ASN A 29 35.95 -0.24 -1.90
C ASN A 29 34.89 0.84 -1.59
N CYS A 30 33.62 0.48 -1.39
CA CYS A 30 32.54 1.43 -1.12
C CYS A 30 32.65 1.96 0.31
N LEU A 31 32.69 1.08 1.32
CA LEU A 31 32.71 1.51 2.73
C LEU A 31 34.11 2.01 3.14
N SER A 32 34.14 3.07 3.94
CA SER A 32 35.37 3.68 4.41
C SER A 32 35.20 4.35 5.76
N TYR A 33 36.23 4.35 6.60
CA TYR A 33 36.30 5.19 7.80
C TYR A 33 36.85 6.59 7.52
N ASP A 34 37.34 6.86 6.29
CA ASP A 34 37.71 8.21 5.89
C ASP A 34 36.47 8.99 5.48
N LYS A 35 36.00 9.89 6.34
CA LYS A 35 34.86 10.79 6.05
C LYS A 35 35.25 12.05 5.27
N SER A 36 36.52 12.27 4.94
CA SER A 36 36.95 13.51 4.29
C SER A 36 36.22 13.73 2.95
N GLY A 37 35.65 14.93 2.78
CA GLY A 37 34.88 15.29 1.58
C GLY A 37 33.51 14.62 1.44
N SER A 38 33.03 13.92 2.47
CA SER A 38 31.69 13.32 2.45
C SER A 38 30.57 14.35 2.70
N VAL A 39 29.39 14.07 2.16
CA VAL A 39 28.13 14.73 2.53
C VAL A 39 27.48 13.93 3.65
N ALA A 40 27.28 14.55 4.81
CA ALA A 40 26.72 13.89 5.99
C ALA A 40 25.19 13.77 5.89
N PHE A 41 24.68 12.57 6.15
CA PHE A 41 23.27 12.29 6.42
C PHE A 41 23.08 12.18 7.94
N ASP A 42 22.31 13.11 8.51
CA ASP A 42 22.00 13.15 9.94
C ASP A 42 20.70 12.39 10.23
N PHE A 43 20.84 11.23 10.86
CA PHE A 43 19.74 10.36 11.25
C PHE A 43 19.20 10.68 12.66
N SER A 44 19.72 11.70 13.34
CA SER A 44 19.23 12.09 14.66
C SER A 44 17.91 12.87 14.60
N GLU A 45 17.57 13.45 13.44
CA GLU A 45 16.39 14.28 13.24
C GLU A 45 15.54 13.77 12.07
N ARG A 46 14.32 13.31 12.39
CA ARG A 46 13.32 12.95 11.38
C ARG A 46 12.56 14.18 10.90
N ASP A 47 12.33 14.25 9.59
CA ASP A 47 11.67 15.36 8.92
C ASP A 47 10.14 15.19 8.99
N GLY A 48 9.52 15.77 10.03
CA GLY A 48 8.07 15.80 10.17
C GLY A 48 7.35 16.79 9.23
N THR A 49 8.07 17.54 8.39
CA THR A 49 7.47 18.47 7.42
C THR A 49 7.12 17.82 6.09
N LYS A 50 7.44 16.52 5.94
CA LYS A 50 7.17 15.73 4.75
C LYS A 50 6.46 14.43 5.08
N THR A 51 5.79 13.86 4.08
CA THR A 51 5.20 12.53 4.20
C THR A 51 6.34 11.55 4.48
N GLN A 52 6.17 10.79 5.57
CA GLN A 52 7.06 9.70 5.96
C GLN A 52 7.02 8.58 4.90
N TYR A 53 7.99 7.66 4.88
CA TYR A 53 8.03 6.57 3.89
C TYR A 53 7.08 5.43 4.23
N ILE A 54 5.80 5.79 4.40
CA ILE A 54 4.69 4.89 4.66
C ILE A 54 4.55 3.87 3.54
N LYS A 55 4.17 2.65 3.90
CA LYS A 55 4.17 1.51 2.99
C LYS A 55 2.86 1.43 2.26
N LYS A 56 2.54 2.44 1.43
CA LYS A 56 1.33 2.42 0.59
C LYS A 56 1.54 1.92 -0.84
N PHE A 57 2.79 1.62 -1.18
CA PHE A 57 3.22 0.91 -2.41
C PHE A 57 3.36 -0.59 -2.14
N ASP A 58 2.50 -1.07 -1.25
CA ASP A 58 2.47 -2.38 -0.61
C ASP A 58 1.41 -3.29 -1.25
N GLN A 59 0.97 -2.93 -2.45
CA GLN A 59 -0.01 -3.66 -3.20
C GLN A 59 0.56 -3.94 -4.58
N PHE A 60 0.22 -5.10 -5.10
CA PHE A 60 0.59 -5.49 -6.44
C PHE A 60 -0.65 -5.94 -7.18
N ALA A 61 -0.68 -5.72 -8.48
CA ALA A 61 -1.74 -6.24 -9.33
C ALA A 61 -1.20 -7.38 -10.19
N THR A 62 -2.04 -8.36 -10.45
CA THR A 62 -1.75 -9.39 -11.44
C THR A 62 -3.01 -9.65 -12.26
N THR A 63 -2.83 -9.77 -13.56
CA THR A 63 -3.93 -10.04 -14.47
C THR A 63 -4.28 -11.53 -14.41
N TRP A 64 -5.40 -11.92 -15.02
CA TRP A 64 -5.82 -13.32 -15.13
C TRP A 64 -4.73 -14.30 -15.60
N SER A 65 -3.77 -13.82 -16.38
CA SER A 65 -2.62 -14.59 -16.86
C SER A 65 -1.67 -15.09 -15.77
N PHE A 66 -1.75 -14.51 -14.55
CA PHE A 66 -1.00 -14.93 -13.37
C PHE A 66 -1.00 -16.44 -13.17
N VAL A 67 -2.18 -17.03 -13.38
CA VAL A 67 -2.48 -18.43 -13.13
C VAL A 67 -2.49 -19.26 -14.41
N GLY A 68 -2.23 -18.62 -15.55
CA GLY A 68 -2.10 -19.22 -16.88
C GLY A 68 -3.34 -19.07 -17.78
N ASP A 69 -3.20 -19.62 -18.99
CA ASP A 69 -3.92 -19.13 -20.18
C ASP A 69 -5.12 -20.02 -20.55
N MET A 70 -5.42 -21.03 -19.71
CA MET A 70 -6.44 -22.05 -19.96
C MET A 70 -7.58 -21.94 -18.95
N PRO A 71 -8.85 -22.15 -19.37
CA PRO A 71 -9.98 -22.15 -18.45
C PRO A 71 -9.76 -23.04 -17.23
N GLY A 72 -9.71 -22.40 -16.07
CA GLY A 72 -9.60 -23.08 -14.80
C GLY A 72 -8.24 -23.74 -14.52
N TYR A 73 -7.17 -23.19 -15.08
CA TYR A 73 -5.81 -23.59 -14.78
C TYR A 73 -5.20 -22.68 -13.71
N VAL A 74 -4.40 -23.27 -12.79
CA VAL A 74 -3.57 -22.53 -11.84
C VAL A 74 -2.11 -22.89 -12.07
N ARG A 75 -1.31 -21.88 -12.40
CA ARG A 75 0.13 -22.00 -12.62
C ARG A 75 0.86 -22.05 -11.28
N GLU A 76 1.23 -23.25 -10.85
CA GLU A 76 1.92 -23.49 -9.57
C GLU A 76 3.21 -22.66 -9.44
N THR A 77 3.95 -22.43 -10.51
CA THR A 77 5.19 -21.64 -10.47
C THR A 77 4.94 -20.19 -10.06
N SER A 78 3.80 -19.60 -10.45
CA SER A 78 3.40 -18.24 -10.05
C SER A 78 2.98 -18.19 -8.59
N VAL A 79 2.19 -19.18 -8.13
CA VAL A 79 1.79 -19.30 -6.72
C VAL A 79 3.02 -19.46 -5.82
N ASN A 80 4.02 -20.21 -6.27
CA ASN A 80 5.30 -20.38 -5.56
C ASN A 80 6.14 -19.08 -5.49
N GLN A 81 5.79 -18.02 -6.21
CA GLN A 81 6.43 -16.71 -6.08
C GLN A 81 5.75 -15.80 -5.05
N LEU A 82 4.64 -16.18 -4.41
CA LEU A 82 3.93 -15.30 -3.45
C LEU A 82 4.79 -14.90 -2.24
N GLY A 83 5.82 -15.68 -1.88
CA GLY A 83 6.81 -15.27 -0.89
C GLY A 83 7.62 -14.03 -1.29
N ALA A 84 7.78 -13.78 -2.60
CA ALA A 84 8.42 -12.57 -3.09
C ALA A 84 7.54 -11.32 -2.87
N VAL A 85 6.21 -11.45 -2.90
CA VAL A 85 5.29 -10.35 -2.54
C VAL A 85 5.49 -9.95 -1.08
N ARG A 86 5.59 -10.93 -0.17
CA ARG A 86 5.90 -10.70 1.24
C ARG A 86 7.24 -9.98 1.43
N ASP A 87 8.28 -10.38 0.69
CA ASP A 87 9.61 -9.77 0.78
C ASP A 87 9.68 -8.32 0.28
N LEU A 88 8.67 -7.86 -0.48
CA LEU A 88 8.47 -6.44 -0.83
C LEU A 88 7.77 -5.67 0.29
N ASN A 89 7.46 -6.33 1.42
CA ASN A 89 6.66 -5.81 2.52
C ASN A 89 5.29 -5.31 2.04
N ALA A 90 4.64 -6.11 1.19
CA ALA A 90 3.31 -5.87 0.67
C ALA A 90 2.22 -6.38 1.62
N GLU A 91 1.12 -5.62 1.77
CA GLU A 91 -0.08 -6.05 2.50
C GLU A 91 -0.95 -6.99 1.65
N SER A 92 -1.00 -6.77 0.33
CA SER A 92 -2.02 -7.42 -0.50
C SER A 92 -1.61 -7.63 -1.96
N LEU A 93 -2.34 -8.54 -2.61
CA LEU A 93 -2.23 -8.83 -4.04
C LEU A 93 -3.63 -8.79 -4.66
N ARG A 94 -3.80 -7.89 -5.64
CA ARG A 94 -5.00 -7.75 -6.47
C ARG A 94 -4.98 -8.76 -7.60
N VAL A 95 -6.06 -9.54 -7.70
CA VAL A 95 -6.21 -10.60 -8.72
C VAL A 95 -7.57 -10.55 -9.37
N ASP A 96 -7.55 -10.58 -10.71
CA ASP A 96 -8.74 -10.80 -11.51
C ASP A 96 -9.26 -12.22 -11.36
N LEU A 97 -10.50 -12.38 -10.89
CA LEU A 97 -11.14 -13.70 -10.93
C LEU A 97 -11.37 -14.18 -12.37
N PHE A 98 -11.52 -13.26 -13.31
CA PHE A 98 -11.91 -13.46 -14.71
C PHE A 98 -12.94 -14.59 -14.94
N MET A 99 -14.05 -14.52 -14.20
CA MET A 99 -15.18 -15.44 -14.26
C MET A 99 -15.84 -15.45 -15.65
N GLY A 100 -16.38 -16.59 -16.06
CA GLY A 100 -17.06 -16.75 -17.36
C GLY A 100 -16.14 -16.87 -18.58
N TYR A 101 -14.81 -16.77 -18.41
CA TYR A 101 -13.82 -16.92 -19.49
C TYR A 101 -12.68 -17.87 -19.14
N THR A 102 -11.56 -17.39 -18.57
CA THR A 102 -10.33 -18.20 -18.40
C THR A 102 -9.59 -18.08 -17.05
N GLY A 103 -10.02 -17.25 -16.08
CA GLY A 103 -9.26 -16.98 -14.84
C GLY A 103 -9.51 -17.94 -13.66
N ILE A 104 -8.96 -17.61 -12.48
CA ILE A 104 -9.06 -18.42 -11.26
C ILE A 104 -10.49 -18.58 -10.72
N GLY A 105 -11.38 -17.67 -11.09
CA GLY A 105 -12.80 -17.71 -10.79
C GLY A 105 -13.62 -18.44 -11.85
N TYR A 106 -13.00 -19.11 -12.84
CA TYR A 106 -13.71 -19.80 -13.91
C TYR A 106 -14.78 -20.77 -13.40
N GLY A 107 -14.52 -21.46 -12.29
CA GLY A 107 -15.47 -22.40 -11.67
C GLY A 107 -16.72 -21.75 -11.08
N ILE A 108 -16.63 -20.47 -10.68
CA ILE A 108 -17.68 -19.70 -10.00
C ILE A 108 -18.73 -19.24 -11.02
N GLY A 109 -19.99 -19.61 -10.79
CA GLY A 109 -21.05 -19.20 -11.72
C GLY A 109 -21.01 -19.87 -13.09
N SER A 110 -20.23 -20.95 -13.26
CA SER A 110 -19.86 -21.45 -14.60
C SER A 110 -21.00 -22.10 -15.39
N THR A 111 -22.12 -22.42 -14.73
CA THR A 111 -23.37 -22.91 -15.34
C THR A 111 -24.57 -22.14 -14.77
N PRO A 112 -25.76 -22.21 -15.42
CA PRO A 112 -26.97 -21.57 -14.91
C PRO A 112 -27.44 -22.01 -13.50
N GLU A 113 -26.94 -23.14 -13.01
CA GLU A 113 -27.28 -23.72 -11.70
C GLU A 113 -26.25 -23.41 -10.61
N LYS A 114 -25.07 -22.93 -11.00
CA LYS A 114 -23.97 -22.60 -10.09
C LYS A 114 -24.08 -21.14 -9.66
N ASN A 115 -24.40 -20.88 -8.40
CA ASN A 115 -24.66 -19.52 -7.90
C ASN A 115 -23.62 -19.05 -6.87
N GLY A 116 -22.43 -19.65 -6.83
CA GLY A 116 -21.33 -19.24 -5.96
C GLY A 116 -21.40 -19.80 -4.53
N THR A 117 -22.00 -20.97 -4.32
CA THR A 117 -22.22 -21.54 -2.97
C THR A 117 -21.39 -22.78 -2.66
N SER A 118 -20.82 -23.43 -3.67
CA SER A 118 -20.21 -24.76 -3.49
C SER A 118 -18.69 -24.75 -3.52
N ASP A 119 -18.04 -25.60 -2.72
CA ASP A 119 -16.57 -25.72 -2.68
C ASP A 119 -15.97 -25.99 -4.09
N GLY A 120 -16.68 -26.73 -4.93
CA GLY A 120 -16.25 -27.03 -6.30
C GLY A 120 -16.25 -25.83 -7.24
N GLU A 121 -16.94 -24.73 -6.91
CA GLU A 121 -16.83 -23.46 -7.64
C GLU A 121 -15.54 -22.72 -7.28
N TYR A 122 -15.07 -22.86 -6.04
CA TYR A 122 -13.93 -22.12 -5.50
C TYR A 122 -12.60 -22.89 -5.52
N GLU A 123 -12.58 -24.14 -5.97
CA GLU A 123 -11.40 -25.02 -5.92
C GLU A 123 -10.11 -24.34 -6.47
N GLN A 124 -10.23 -23.57 -7.55
CA GLN A 124 -9.11 -22.86 -8.17
C GLN A 124 -8.74 -21.58 -7.43
N ALA A 125 -9.71 -20.70 -7.19
CA ALA A 125 -9.49 -19.46 -6.44
C ALA A 125 -8.85 -19.74 -5.06
N MET A 126 -9.27 -20.81 -4.38
CA MET A 126 -8.72 -21.21 -3.09
C MET A 126 -7.28 -21.69 -3.12
N GLN A 127 -6.76 -22.18 -4.26
CA GLN A 127 -5.34 -22.51 -4.37
C GLN A 127 -4.48 -21.24 -4.26
N VAL A 128 -4.90 -20.16 -4.93
CA VAL A 128 -4.21 -18.88 -4.88
C VAL A 128 -4.43 -18.17 -3.55
N ILE A 129 -5.67 -18.10 -3.07
CA ILE A 129 -6.02 -17.43 -1.81
C ILE A 129 -5.25 -18.06 -0.63
N ARG A 130 -5.17 -19.39 -0.55
CA ARG A 130 -4.37 -20.06 0.50
C ARG A 130 -2.89 -19.77 0.36
N GLY A 131 -2.35 -19.77 -0.86
CA GLY A 131 -0.97 -19.38 -1.10
C GLY A 131 -0.67 -17.94 -0.63
N MET A 132 -1.64 -17.02 -0.76
CA MET A 132 -1.51 -15.66 -0.24
C MET A 132 -1.54 -15.65 1.30
N GLN A 133 -2.48 -16.37 1.92
CA GLN A 133 -2.58 -16.50 3.39
C GLN A 133 -1.32 -17.08 4.01
N ASP A 134 -0.75 -18.14 3.40
CA ASP A 134 0.51 -18.77 3.84
C ASP A 134 1.70 -17.80 3.81
N ASN A 135 1.60 -16.72 3.03
CA ASN A 135 2.62 -15.67 2.90
C ASN A 135 2.22 -14.34 3.57
N ALA A 136 1.15 -14.32 4.37
CA ALA A 136 0.63 -13.09 5.01
C ALA A 136 0.33 -11.96 4.01
N VAL A 137 -0.20 -12.34 2.83
CA VAL A 137 -0.68 -11.43 1.79
C VAL A 137 -2.20 -11.51 1.77
N LEU A 138 -2.87 -10.37 1.80
CA LEU A 138 -4.32 -10.30 1.71
C LEU A 138 -4.78 -10.39 0.25
N PRO A 139 -5.78 -11.22 -0.06
CA PRO A 139 -6.39 -11.22 -1.38
C PRO A 139 -7.24 -9.96 -1.58
N GLN A 140 -7.00 -9.24 -2.66
CA GLN A 140 -7.99 -8.32 -3.22
C GLN A 140 -8.58 -8.97 -4.48
N LEU A 141 -9.89 -9.19 -4.46
CA LEU A 141 -10.56 -9.95 -5.50
C LEU A 141 -11.33 -9.02 -6.42
N VAL A 142 -10.96 -9.02 -7.69
CA VAL A 142 -11.73 -8.32 -8.72
C VAL A 142 -12.83 -9.26 -9.20
N LEU A 143 -14.07 -8.92 -8.88
CA LEU A 143 -15.27 -9.64 -9.29
C LEU A 143 -15.58 -9.28 -10.74
N PHE A 144 -14.78 -9.90 -11.60
CA PHE A 144 -14.76 -9.77 -13.03
C PHE A 144 -14.54 -11.17 -13.62
N ALA A 145 -15.05 -11.54 -14.78
CA ALA A 145 -16.06 -10.86 -15.57
C ALA A 145 -17.46 -11.46 -15.28
N CYS A 146 -18.37 -11.47 -16.25
CA CYS A 146 -19.73 -11.98 -16.06
C CYS A 146 -19.79 -13.51 -16.30
N PRO A 147 -20.06 -14.34 -15.27
CA PRO A 147 -20.17 -15.79 -15.44
C PRO A 147 -21.52 -16.20 -16.03
N THR A 148 -21.58 -17.42 -16.60
CA THR A 148 -22.78 -18.00 -17.23
C THR A 148 -24.05 -17.84 -16.39
N TYR A 149 -23.94 -17.97 -15.06
CA TYR A 149 -25.05 -17.79 -14.12
C TYR A 149 -25.75 -16.43 -14.22
N ALA A 150 -24.97 -15.36 -14.39
CA ALA A 150 -25.46 -13.98 -14.40
C ALA A 150 -25.49 -13.36 -15.81
N GLN A 151 -25.04 -14.09 -16.83
CA GLN A 151 -24.97 -13.58 -18.21
C GLN A 151 -26.36 -13.26 -18.78
N SER A 152 -26.53 -12.02 -19.26
CA SER A 152 -27.73 -11.63 -20.03
C SER A 152 -27.74 -12.20 -21.47
N TYR A 153 -26.55 -12.52 -21.98
CA TYR A 153 -26.30 -13.26 -23.23
C TYR A 153 -24.91 -13.90 -23.16
N GLY A 154 -24.60 -14.82 -24.07
CA GLY A 154 -23.37 -15.64 -24.06
C GLY A 154 -22.07 -14.88 -24.34
N SER A 155 -21.68 -13.97 -23.44
CA SER A 155 -20.45 -13.19 -23.46
C SER A 155 -20.02 -12.94 -22.02
N TRP A 156 -18.74 -13.15 -21.71
CA TRP A 156 -18.18 -12.81 -20.39
C TRP A 156 -18.16 -11.29 -20.15
N LYS A 157 -18.26 -10.47 -21.20
CA LYS A 157 -18.37 -9.00 -21.13
C LYS A 157 -19.80 -8.51 -20.96
N ALA A 158 -20.78 -9.42 -21.03
CA ALA A 158 -22.18 -9.05 -20.97
C ALA A 158 -22.48 -8.31 -19.68
N LYS A 159 -23.28 -7.25 -19.76
CA LYS A 159 -23.91 -6.70 -18.58
C LYS A 159 -24.67 -7.83 -17.85
N PRO A 160 -24.46 -8.02 -16.55
CA PRO A 160 -25.11 -9.11 -15.85
C PRO A 160 -26.60 -8.85 -15.61
N LEU A 161 -27.38 -9.91 -15.43
CA LEU A 161 -28.72 -9.86 -14.88
C LEU A 161 -28.61 -9.45 -13.40
N ALA A 162 -29.20 -8.31 -13.03
CA ALA A 162 -28.96 -7.67 -11.74
C ALA A 162 -29.30 -8.55 -10.52
N ASP A 163 -30.42 -9.29 -10.58
CA ASP A 163 -30.85 -10.21 -9.52
C ASP A 163 -29.87 -11.38 -9.34
N LYS A 164 -29.41 -11.96 -10.44
CA LYS A 164 -28.43 -13.05 -10.45
C LYS A 164 -27.05 -12.58 -10.02
N TRP A 165 -26.65 -11.37 -10.41
CA TRP A 165 -25.38 -10.78 -10.00
C TRP A 165 -25.35 -10.48 -8.51
N GLN A 166 -26.41 -9.87 -7.99
CA GLN A 166 -26.54 -9.60 -6.55
C GLN A 166 -26.50 -10.90 -5.75
N GLU A 167 -27.24 -11.93 -6.18
CA GLU A 167 -27.22 -13.25 -5.52
C GLU A 167 -25.81 -13.86 -5.53
N LEU A 168 -25.14 -13.86 -6.69
CA LEU A 168 -23.79 -14.40 -6.81
C LEU A 168 -22.80 -13.68 -5.89
N CYS A 169 -22.81 -12.34 -5.91
CA CYS A 169 -21.91 -11.53 -5.08
C CYS A 169 -22.18 -11.73 -3.57
N CYS A 170 -23.46 -11.87 -3.18
CA CYS A 170 -23.85 -12.23 -1.82
C CYS A 170 -23.29 -13.60 -1.42
N ASN A 171 -23.46 -14.61 -2.26
CA ASN A 171 -22.98 -15.96 -1.98
C ASN A 171 -21.45 -16.03 -1.93
N MET A 172 -20.75 -15.26 -2.77
CA MET A 172 -19.28 -15.15 -2.74
C MET A 172 -18.76 -14.53 -1.44
N ALA A 173 -19.36 -13.42 -0.99
CA ALA A 173 -18.99 -12.81 0.28
C ALA A 173 -19.32 -13.73 1.48
N ALA A 174 -20.50 -14.36 1.47
CA ALA A 174 -20.90 -15.33 2.49
C ALA A 174 -19.94 -16.53 2.54
N TYR A 175 -19.57 -17.10 1.39
CA TYR A 175 -18.67 -18.24 1.30
C TYR A 175 -17.33 -17.97 1.99
N MET A 176 -16.73 -16.79 1.75
CA MET A 176 -15.47 -16.38 2.36
C MET A 176 -15.63 -16.15 3.86
N LYS A 177 -16.68 -15.41 4.27
CA LYS A 177 -16.96 -15.09 5.67
C LYS A 177 -17.21 -16.33 6.53
N GLU A 178 -18.03 -17.27 6.05
CA GLU A 178 -18.33 -18.53 6.75
C GLU A 178 -17.11 -19.43 6.97
N ARG A 179 -16.06 -19.22 6.17
CA ARG A 179 -14.79 -19.95 6.24
C ARG A 179 -13.67 -19.14 6.92
N GLU A 180 -14.01 -18.01 7.51
CA GLU A 180 -13.06 -17.10 8.18
C GLU A 180 -11.91 -16.67 7.24
N ILE A 181 -12.22 -16.54 5.94
CA ILE A 181 -11.28 -16.04 4.93
C ILE A 181 -11.51 -14.55 4.78
N ARG A 182 -10.57 -13.76 5.28
CA ARG A 182 -10.62 -12.32 5.09
C ARG A 182 -10.19 -11.92 3.69
N ILE A 183 -11.04 -11.15 3.02
CA ILE A 183 -10.74 -10.48 1.75
C ILE A 183 -10.40 -9.02 2.04
N GLY A 184 -9.24 -8.57 1.57
CA GLY A 184 -8.78 -7.18 1.78
C GLY A 184 -9.64 -6.17 1.05
N ALA A 185 -10.12 -6.54 -0.15
CA ALA A 185 -11.08 -5.74 -0.92
C ALA A 185 -11.83 -6.61 -1.94
N TYR A 186 -13.10 -6.29 -2.16
CA TYR A 186 -13.88 -6.73 -3.31
C TYR A 186 -13.99 -5.57 -4.30
N GLU A 187 -13.32 -5.68 -5.45
CA GLU A 187 -13.44 -4.71 -6.53
C GLU A 187 -14.50 -5.16 -7.54
N LEU A 188 -15.48 -4.32 -7.82
CA LEU A 188 -16.59 -4.65 -8.72
C LEU A 188 -16.26 -4.23 -10.15
N TRP A 189 -15.99 -5.26 -10.97
CA TRP A 189 -15.57 -5.20 -12.37
C TRP A 189 -14.13 -4.71 -12.60
N ASN A 190 -13.68 -4.80 -13.85
CA ASN A 190 -12.40 -4.25 -14.33
C ASN A 190 -12.61 -3.39 -15.57
N GLU A 191 -12.15 -2.14 -15.55
CA GLU A 191 -12.13 -1.22 -16.70
C GLU A 191 -13.43 -1.12 -17.50
N PRO A 192 -14.59 -0.86 -16.83
CA PRO A 192 -15.88 -0.76 -17.51
C PRO A 192 -15.96 0.41 -18.49
N ASP A 193 -15.05 1.39 -18.41
CA ASP A 193 -14.97 2.56 -19.27
C ASP A 193 -14.02 2.40 -20.47
N PHE A 194 -13.36 1.25 -20.63
CA PHE A 194 -12.41 1.02 -21.71
C PHE A 194 -13.07 0.54 -23.02
N GLY A 195 -14.07 1.31 -23.47
CA GLY A 195 -14.91 0.94 -24.62
C GLY A 195 -15.54 -0.43 -24.43
N ASN A 196 -15.63 -1.23 -25.50
CA ASN A 196 -16.23 -2.57 -25.45
C ASN A 196 -15.19 -3.70 -25.22
N ASN A 197 -14.02 -3.36 -24.65
CA ASN A 197 -12.96 -4.34 -24.42
C ASN A 197 -13.28 -5.25 -23.23
N TYR A 198 -13.82 -4.68 -22.15
CA TYR A 198 -14.10 -5.41 -20.91
C TYR A 198 -15.53 -5.32 -20.41
N PHE A 199 -16.35 -4.42 -20.96
CA PHE A 199 -17.78 -4.31 -20.64
C PHE A 199 -18.56 -3.96 -21.90
N ASP A 200 -19.59 -4.74 -22.23
CA ASP A 200 -20.42 -4.48 -23.41
C ASP A 200 -21.61 -3.53 -23.11
N GLY A 201 -21.85 -3.19 -21.83
CA GLY A 201 -22.96 -2.35 -21.38
C GLY A 201 -22.68 -0.84 -21.43
N THR A 202 -23.71 -0.04 -21.13
CA THR A 202 -23.58 1.41 -20.95
C THR A 202 -23.04 1.76 -19.56
N TRP A 203 -22.67 3.03 -19.33
CA TRP A 203 -22.29 3.48 -17.99
C TRP A 203 -23.40 3.28 -16.94
N GLU A 204 -24.67 3.44 -17.32
CA GLU A 204 -25.80 3.15 -16.42
C GLU A 204 -25.90 1.67 -16.09
N ASP A 205 -25.65 0.79 -17.07
CA ASP A 205 -25.58 -0.65 -16.81
C ASP A 205 -24.43 -1.00 -15.86
N TYR A 206 -23.31 -0.27 -15.92
CA TYR A 206 -22.22 -0.42 -14.94
C TYR A 206 -22.64 0.05 -13.54
N ILE A 207 -23.28 1.22 -13.42
CA ILE A 207 -23.81 1.70 -12.13
C ILE A 207 -24.76 0.66 -11.52
N ASP A 208 -25.66 0.09 -12.32
CA ASP A 208 -26.60 -0.95 -11.86
C ASP A 208 -25.87 -2.24 -11.46
N THR A 209 -24.83 -2.62 -12.21
CA THR A 209 -23.96 -3.78 -11.89
C THR A 209 -23.24 -3.58 -10.55
N TYR A 210 -22.68 -2.39 -10.35
CA TYR A 210 -22.01 -2.01 -9.10
C TYR A 210 -23.00 -2.05 -7.92
N ILE A 211 -24.17 -1.39 -8.05
CA ILE A 211 -25.18 -1.35 -6.98
C ILE A 211 -25.63 -2.77 -6.61
N ALA A 212 -25.93 -3.62 -7.58
CA ALA A 212 -26.33 -5.00 -7.35
C ALA A 212 -25.24 -5.82 -6.64
N GLY A 213 -23.99 -5.72 -7.11
CA GLY A 213 -22.85 -6.42 -6.50
C GLY A 213 -22.58 -5.96 -5.07
N ALA A 214 -22.50 -4.64 -4.87
CA ALA A 214 -22.21 -4.03 -3.56
C ALA A 214 -23.31 -4.34 -2.54
N SER A 215 -24.58 -4.28 -2.96
CA SER A 215 -25.72 -4.65 -2.11
C SER A 215 -25.66 -6.12 -1.69
N GLY A 216 -25.30 -7.01 -2.61
CA GLY A 216 -25.13 -8.44 -2.32
C GLY A 216 -24.00 -8.68 -1.31
N ILE A 217 -22.81 -8.11 -1.56
CA ILE A 217 -21.65 -8.25 -0.67
C ILE A 217 -21.98 -7.72 0.73
N ARG A 218 -22.49 -6.49 0.85
CA ARG A 218 -22.79 -5.87 2.15
C ARG A 218 -23.87 -6.62 2.93
N ALA A 219 -24.82 -7.27 2.26
CA ALA A 219 -25.85 -8.09 2.91
C ALA A 219 -25.27 -9.35 3.55
N ALA A 220 -24.27 -9.98 2.93
CA ALA A 220 -23.58 -11.14 3.49
C ALA A 220 -22.51 -10.76 4.51
N ASP A 221 -21.76 -9.69 4.22
CA ASP A 221 -20.70 -9.19 5.07
C ASP A 221 -20.73 -7.66 5.20
N PRO A 222 -21.28 -7.14 6.32
CA PRO A 222 -21.29 -5.70 6.59
C PRO A 222 -19.91 -5.07 6.68
N ASP A 223 -18.86 -5.84 7.01
CA ASP A 223 -17.50 -5.32 7.16
C ASP A 223 -16.70 -5.28 5.86
N ALA A 224 -17.14 -6.02 4.84
CA ALA A 224 -16.45 -6.13 3.57
C ALA A 224 -16.07 -4.75 2.99
N PHE A 225 -14.83 -4.65 2.53
CA PHE A 225 -14.33 -3.45 1.87
C PHE A 225 -14.64 -3.52 0.37
N ILE A 226 -15.44 -2.59 -0.14
CA ILE A 226 -15.95 -2.63 -1.52
C ILE A 226 -15.39 -1.48 -2.34
N GLN A 227 -14.83 -1.80 -3.50
CA GLN A 227 -14.23 -0.86 -4.43
C GLN A 227 -15.04 -0.78 -5.72
N GLY A 228 -15.15 0.42 -6.26
CA GLY A 228 -15.46 0.71 -7.67
C GLY A 228 -14.60 1.91 -8.05
N MET A 229 -14.31 2.27 -9.28
CA MET A 229 -14.93 1.84 -10.51
C MET A 229 -14.04 0.91 -11.33
N SER A 230 -12.81 0.68 -10.85
CA SER A 230 -11.71 0.08 -11.62
C SER A 230 -11.49 0.82 -12.95
N ALA A 231 -11.50 2.16 -12.90
CA ALA A 231 -11.55 3.00 -14.08
C ALA A 231 -10.21 3.10 -14.83
N SER A 232 -10.20 2.89 -16.15
CA SER A 232 -9.03 3.16 -17.00
C SER A 232 -8.77 4.65 -17.16
N TRP A 233 -9.83 5.44 -17.33
CA TRP A 233 -9.76 6.85 -17.72
C TRP A 233 -10.58 7.71 -16.74
N ILE A 234 -10.22 7.68 -15.46
CA ILE A 234 -10.96 8.36 -14.39
C ILE A 234 -11.17 9.85 -14.64
N HIS A 235 -10.19 10.54 -15.24
CA HIS A 235 -10.29 11.96 -15.59
C HIS A 235 -11.40 12.24 -16.61
N LYS A 236 -11.69 11.30 -17.51
CA LYS A 236 -12.81 11.38 -18.45
C LYS A 236 -14.14 11.08 -17.78
N ILE A 237 -14.18 10.10 -16.87
CA ILE A 237 -15.38 9.80 -16.06
C ILE A 237 -15.82 11.03 -15.25
N VAL A 238 -14.88 11.77 -14.67
CA VAL A 238 -15.22 12.96 -13.87
C VAL A 238 -15.59 14.17 -14.71
N ALA A 239 -14.99 14.35 -15.90
CA ALA A 239 -15.15 15.55 -16.70
C ALA A 239 -16.26 15.46 -17.76
N GLU A 240 -16.48 14.29 -18.33
CA GLU A 240 -17.34 14.15 -19.52
C GLU A 240 -18.80 13.85 -19.17
N LYS A 241 -19.69 14.47 -19.92
CA LYS A 241 -21.11 14.10 -20.00
C LYS A 241 -21.32 13.25 -21.24
N GLU A 242 -22.14 12.23 -21.11
CA GLU A 242 -22.63 11.46 -22.25
C GLU A 242 -23.82 12.19 -22.91
N ASP A 243 -24.08 11.90 -24.17
CA ASP A 243 -25.17 12.55 -24.91
C ASP A 243 -26.52 12.37 -24.21
N GLY A 244 -27.28 13.46 -24.09
CA GLY A 244 -28.55 13.49 -23.37
C GLY A 244 -28.46 13.46 -21.83
N GLN A 245 -27.27 13.38 -21.23
CA GLN A 245 -27.10 13.39 -19.77
C GLN A 245 -26.81 14.80 -19.24
N SER A 246 -27.47 15.18 -18.14
CA SER A 246 -27.25 16.47 -17.46
C SER A 246 -26.05 16.46 -16.52
N LEU A 247 -25.73 15.29 -15.96
CA LEU A 247 -24.65 15.02 -15.02
C LEU A 247 -23.49 14.28 -15.71
N THR A 248 -22.27 14.45 -15.20
CA THR A 248 -21.12 13.64 -15.62
C THR A 248 -21.26 12.18 -15.18
N ARG A 249 -20.43 11.29 -15.75
CA ARG A 249 -20.41 9.88 -15.37
C ARG A 249 -20.12 9.69 -13.87
N TRP A 250 -19.20 10.47 -13.31
CA TRP A 250 -18.91 10.53 -11.87
C TRP A 250 -20.13 10.95 -11.03
N GLU A 251 -20.76 12.08 -11.37
CA GLU A 251 -21.89 12.62 -10.61
C GLU A 251 -23.06 11.63 -10.58
N ARG A 252 -23.35 10.96 -11.70
CA ARG A 252 -24.40 9.92 -11.74
C ARG A 252 -24.03 8.71 -10.88
N PHE A 253 -22.78 8.26 -10.91
CA PHE A 253 -22.34 7.14 -10.09
C PHE A 253 -22.45 7.45 -8.59
N ILE A 254 -21.90 8.58 -8.13
CA ILE A 254 -21.98 8.97 -6.71
C ILE A 254 -23.44 9.14 -6.26
N ARG A 255 -24.27 9.82 -7.05
CA ARG A 255 -25.69 10.00 -6.73
C ARG A 255 -26.42 8.68 -6.59
N ARG A 256 -26.34 7.82 -7.60
CA ARG A 256 -27.10 6.56 -7.66
C ARG A 256 -26.65 5.57 -6.59
N THR A 257 -25.35 5.50 -6.30
CA THR A 257 -24.81 4.62 -5.24
C THR A 257 -25.13 5.14 -3.84
N ALA A 258 -25.13 6.46 -3.63
CA ALA A 258 -25.61 7.08 -2.40
C ALA A 258 -27.11 6.84 -2.17
N GLU A 259 -27.95 7.03 -3.20
CA GLU A 259 -29.40 6.76 -3.15
C GLU A 259 -29.70 5.29 -2.82
N ALA A 260 -28.86 4.38 -3.28
CA ALA A 260 -28.95 2.95 -2.98
C ALA A 260 -28.32 2.55 -1.64
N GLY A 261 -27.65 3.46 -0.92
CA GLY A 261 -27.00 3.19 0.37
C GLY A 261 -25.73 2.33 0.27
N VAL A 262 -25.07 2.33 -0.89
CA VAL A 262 -23.92 1.48 -1.21
C VAL A 262 -22.79 2.26 -1.86
N LEU A 263 -22.48 3.47 -1.36
CA LEU A 263 -21.26 4.18 -1.78
C LEU A 263 -20.02 3.27 -1.59
N PRO A 264 -19.04 3.31 -2.51
CA PRO A 264 -17.82 2.54 -2.34
C PRO A 264 -17.03 2.98 -1.11
N ASP A 265 -16.37 2.02 -0.48
CA ASP A 265 -15.38 2.30 0.56
C ASP A 265 -14.10 2.91 -0.06
N SER A 266 -13.80 2.59 -1.33
CA SER A 266 -12.76 3.27 -2.11
C SER A 266 -13.13 3.47 -3.58
N ILE A 267 -12.72 4.61 -4.15
CA ILE A 267 -12.63 4.75 -5.60
C ILE A 267 -11.33 4.14 -6.13
N SER A 268 -11.45 3.15 -7.01
CA SER A 268 -10.32 2.54 -7.72
C SER A 268 -10.22 3.02 -9.17
N TRP A 269 -8.99 3.27 -9.60
CA TRP A 269 -8.65 3.73 -10.95
C TRP A 269 -7.23 3.33 -11.33
N HIS A 270 -6.91 3.42 -12.61
CA HIS A 270 -5.65 2.97 -13.19
C HIS A 270 -4.85 4.15 -13.74
N PHE A 271 -3.53 4.04 -13.70
CA PHE A 271 -2.65 4.97 -14.39
C PHE A 271 -1.42 4.25 -14.93
N TYR A 272 -1.13 4.56 -16.17
CA TYR A 272 -0.02 4.03 -16.91
C TYR A 272 0.79 5.15 -17.54
N GLY A 273 2.04 5.28 -17.12
CA GLY A 273 2.99 6.25 -17.60
C GLY A 273 3.65 5.86 -18.93
N ARG A 274 4.58 6.70 -19.38
CA ARG A 274 5.38 6.52 -20.59
C ARG A 274 6.83 6.91 -20.34
N ASP A 275 7.76 6.17 -20.96
CA ASP A 275 9.20 6.47 -20.95
C ASP A 275 9.77 6.65 -19.52
N CYS A 276 9.30 5.81 -18.59
CA CYS A 276 9.67 5.83 -17.16
C CYS A 276 9.28 7.13 -16.44
N LYS A 277 8.25 7.81 -16.91
CA LYS A 277 7.75 9.05 -16.34
C LYS A 277 6.26 8.97 -16.10
N LEU A 278 5.79 9.87 -15.25
CA LEU A 278 4.37 10.13 -15.02
C LEU A 278 3.70 10.92 -16.16
N GLU A 279 4.19 10.78 -17.40
CA GLU A 279 3.58 11.29 -18.63
C GLU A 279 2.61 10.25 -19.18
N GLY A 280 1.44 10.66 -19.65
CA GLY A 280 0.42 9.74 -20.18
C GLY A 280 0.78 9.18 -21.56
N ILE A 281 0.03 8.17 -21.98
CA ILE A 281 0.24 7.49 -23.27
C ILE A 281 -0.23 8.39 -24.43
N GLN A 282 0.72 8.90 -25.21
CA GLN A 282 0.43 9.75 -26.37
C GLN A 282 -0.34 8.97 -27.45
N GLY A 283 -1.45 9.54 -27.96
CA GLY A 283 -2.22 9.00 -29.09
C GLY A 283 -3.33 8.01 -28.71
N VAL A 284 -3.33 7.48 -27.48
CA VAL A 284 -4.49 6.82 -26.84
C VAL A 284 -5.23 7.82 -25.94
N SER A 285 -4.44 8.70 -25.34
CA SER A 285 -4.84 9.81 -24.49
C SER A 285 -4.26 11.09 -25.13
N GLY A 286 -4.98 12.21 -25.07
CA GLY A 286 -4.62 13.41 -25.85
C GLY A 286 -3.20 13.92 -25.56
N ASP A 287 -2.60 14.67 -26.48
CA ASP A 287 -1.34 15.38 -26.20
C ASP A 287 -1.53 16.26 -24.95
N GLY A 288 -0.78 15.97 -23.87
CA GLY A 288 -0.84 16.73 -22.60
C GLY A 288 -1.42 16.00 -21.39
N GLU A 289 -1.87 14.75 -21.54
CA GLU A 289 -2.28 13.93 -20.39
C GLU A 289 -1.06 13.43 -19.60
N ASN A 290 -1.08 13.59 -18.27
CA ASN A 290 -0.06 13.12 -17.33
C ASN A 290 -0.70 12.84 -15.97
N PHE A 291 0.03 12.25 -15.02
CA PHE A 291 -0.54 11.87 -13.72
C PHE A 291 -1.20 13.05 -12.99
N SER A 292 -0.64 14.27 -13.08
CA SER A 292 -1.22 15.45 -12.41
C SER A 292 -2.61 15.82 -12.95
N VAL A 293 -2.91 15.53 -14.21
CA VAL A 293 -4.24 15.72 -14.80
C VAL A 293 -5.25 14.77 -14.15
N TYR A 294 -4.90 13.48 -14.06
CA TYR A 294 -5.76 12.44 -13.48
C TYR A 294 -6.02 12.75 -12.01
N ARG A 295 -4.92 13.03 -11.30
CA ARG A 295 -4.90 13.37 -9.89
C ARG A 295 -5.75 14.61 -9.57
N SER A 296 -5.58 15.70 -10.33
CA SER A 296 -6.37 16.92 -10.12
C SER A 296 -7.85 16.69 -10.41
N ALA A 297 -8.16 15.91 -11.44
CA ALA A 297 -9.54 15.65 -11.84
C ALA A 297 -10.31 14.87 -10.75
N ILE A 298 -9.74 13.77 -10.24
CA ILE A 298 -10.37 13.00 -9.16
C ILE A 298 -10.44 13.77 -7.83
N LEU A 299 -9.37 14.49 -7.46
CA LEU A 299 -9.34 15.31 -6.24
C LEU A 299 -10.45 16.38 -6.26
N ASN A 300 -10.59 17.07 -7.38
CA ASN A 300 -11.62 18.10 -7.56
C ASN A 300 -13.03 17.49 -7.51
N ALA A 301 -13.24 16.34 -8.16
CA ALA A 301 -14.54 15.66 -8.19
C ALA A 301 -14.97 15.16 -6.80
N LEU A 302 -14.05 14.54 -6.04
CA LEU A 302 -14.28 14.13 -4.65
C LEU A 302 -14.62 15.34 -3.76
N THR A 303 -13.80 16.39 -3.85
CA THR A 303 -13.99 17.61 -3.05
C THR A 303 -15.31 18.30 -3.37
N ALA A 304 -15.67 18.37 -4.65
CA ALA A 304 -16.90 19.01 -5.09
C ALA A 304 -18.15 18.24 -4.65
N SER A 305 -18.17 16.92 -4.82
CA SER A 305 -19.27 16.06 -4.35
C SER A 305 -19.40 16.06 -2.82
N GLN A 306 -18.28 16.10 -2.10
CA GLN A 306 -18.27 16.15 -0.62
C GLN A 306 -18.83 17.46 -0.07
N ASN A 307 -18.66 18.56 -0.80
CA ASN A 307 -19.06 19.90 -0.38
C ASN A 307 -20.36 20.40 -1.03
N GLY A 308 -20.94 19.64 -1.96
CA GLY A 308 -22.12 20.06 -2.73
C GLY A 308 -21.82 21.23 -3.66
N THR A 309 -20.59 21.29 -4.19
CA THR A 309 -20.13 22.36 -5.08
C THR A 309 -19.85 21.87 -6.50
N SER A 310 -20.28 20.66 -6.86
CA SER A 310 -20.19 20.18 -8.24
C SER A 310 -21.07 21.04 -9.16
N GLU A 311 -20.61 21.30 -10.38
CA GLU A 311 -21.27 22.21 -11.31
C GLU A 311 -22.68 21.75 -11.67
N ASN A 312 -22.90 20.44 -11.81
CA ASN A 312 -24.17 19.88 -12.27
C ASN A 312 -24.95 19.16 -11.15
N ASP A 313 -24.30 18.84 -10.04
CA ASP A 313 -24.92 18.26 -8.85
C ASP A 313 -24.57 19.02 -7.57
N SER A 314 -25.50 19.83 -7.06
CA SER A 314 -25.31 20.54 -5.79
C SER A 314 -25.60 19.68 -4.55
N ALA A 315 -25.94 18.40 -4.71
CA ALA A 315 -26.15 17.50 -3.58
C ALA A 315 -24.82 17.24 -2.86
N ARG A 316 -24.90 17.14 -1.52
CA ARG A 316 -23.75 16.83 -0.67
C ARG A 316 -23.76 15.36 -0.31
N TYR A 317 -22.62 14.70 -0.51
CA TYR A 317 -22.40 13.31 -0.10
C TYR A 317 -21.31 13.27 0.96
N ASP A 318 -21.46 12.47 2.02
CA ASP A 318 -20.35 12.26 2.97
C ASP A 318 -19.36 11.29 2.34
N LEU A 319 -18.33 11.86 1.71
CA LEU A 319 -17.24 11.12 1.10
C LEU A 319 -15.99 11.15 1.98
N SER A 320 -16.06 11.59 3.23
CA SER A 320 -14.87 11.84 4.05
C SER A 320 -14.12 10.56 4.42
N THR A 321 -14.75 9.39 4.32
CA THR A 321 -14.13 8.08 4.53
C THR A 321 -13.80 7.33 3.24
N MET A 322 -14.23 7.85 2.08
CA MET A 322 -13.99 7.23 0.79
C MET A 322 -12.50 7.29 0.44
N GLN A 323 -11.87 6.14 0.29
CA GLN A 323 -10.46 6.05 -0.06
C GLN A 323 -10.24 6.21 -1.57
N GLN A 324 -8.98 6.39 -1.99
CA GLN A 324 -8.57 6.26 -3.39
C GLN A 324 -7.49 5.19 -3.50
N HIS A 325 -7.72 4.19 -4.34
CA HIS A 325 -6.76 3.13 -4.62
C HIS A 325 -6.35 3.20 -6.08
N LEU A 326 -5.05 3.29 -6.34
CA LEU A 326 -4.51 3.23 -7.70
C LEU A 326 -4.24 1.76 -8.04
N ASN A 327 -5.29 1.03 -8.40
CA ASN A 327 -5.33 -0.44 -8.41
C ASN A 327 -4.59 -1.09 -9.58
N GLU A 328 -4.25 -0.32 -10.60
CA GLU A 328 -3.23 -0.68 -11.58
C GLU A 328 -2.38 0.57 -11.84
N PHE A 329 -1.17 0.56 -11.31
CA PHE A 329 -0.21 1.64 -11.49
C PHE A 329 1.05 1.15 -12.17
N ASN A 330 1.51 1.91 -13.16
CA ASN A 330 2.85 1.76 -13.68
C ASN A 330 3.33 3.09 -14.27
N ILE A 331 4.64 3.35 -14.24
CA ILE A 331 5.28 4.50 -14.91
C ILE A 331 5.56 4.23 -16.41
N TYR A 332 5.08 3.11 -16.92
CA TYR A 332 5.32 2.63 -18.26
C TYR A 332 4.16 1.76 -18.76
N VAL A 333 3.86 1.83 -20.06
CA VAL A 333 3.08 0.80 -20.76
C VAL A 333 3.87 0.23 -21.93
N PRO A 334 3.85 -1.10 -22.11
CA PRO A 334 4.46 -1.74 -23.26
C PRO A 334 3.59 -1.57 -24.52
N LEU A 335 3.63 -0.40 -25.16
CA LEU A 335 3.10 -0.21 -26.52
C LEU A 335 4.22 -0.39 -27.55
N GLY A 336 4.27 -1.53 -28.24
CA GLY A 336 5.11 -1.74 -29.44
C GLY A 336 6.48 -2.41 -29.19
N GLU A 337 7.23 -2.66 -30.26
CA GLU A 337 8.49 -3.44 -30.24
C GLU A 337 9.65 -2.74 -29.49
N ASP A 338 9.69 -1.40 -29.49
CA ASP A 338 10.72 -0.59 -28.80
C ASP A 338 10.61 -0.64 -27.26
N SER A 339 9.57 -1.28 -26.73
CA SER A 339 9.28 -1.29 -25.29
C SER A 339 10.17 -2.20 -24.45
N ARG A 340 10.84 -3.17 -25.09
CA ARG A 340 11.78 -4.09 -24.42
C ARG A 340 13.02 -3.40 -23.86
N ASP A 341 13.50 -2.37 -24.55
CA ASP A 341 14.78 -1.71 -24.24
C ASP A 341 14.72 -0.79 -23.01
N THR A 342 13.52 -0.66 -22.42
CA THR A 342 13.26 0.28 -21.33
C THR A 342 12.68 -0.42 -20.10
N TRP A 343 11.63 -1.23 -20.26
CA TRP A 343 10.88 -1.75 -19.10
C TRP A 343 11.68 -2.73 -18.22
N ASN A 344 12.33 -3.72 -18.82
CA ASN A 344 13.08 -4.76 -18.10
C ASN A 344 14.51 -4.33 -17.76
N THR A 345 14.86 -3.05 -17.95
CA THR A 345 16.22 -2.53 -17.78
C THR A 345 16.26 -1.51 -16.66
N VAL A 346 17.46 -1.12 -16.23
CA VAL A 346 17.62 -0.20 -15.09
C VAL A 346 17.07 1.20 -15.37
N LYS A 347 16.74 1.54 -16.63
CA LYS A 347 16.10 2.81 -17.02
C LYS A 347 14.81 3.14 -16.27
N VAL A 348 14.09 2.14 -15.74
CA VAL A 348 12.89 2.38 -14.93
C VAL A 348 13.22 2.90 -13.54
N VAL A 349 14.39 2.59 -13.00
CA VAL A 349 14.72 2.74 -11.57
C VAL A 349 14.59 4.18 -11.07
N PRO A 350 15.16 5.22 -11.72
CA PRO A 350 14.98 6.60 -11.26
C PRO A 350 13.51 7.04 -11.29
N GLY A 351 12.80 6.70 -12.38
CA GLY A 351 11.39 7.03 -12.54
C GLY A 351 10.48 6.41 -11.48
N MET A 352 10.85 5.24 -10.95
CA MET A 352 10.12 4.59 -9.85
C MET A 352 10.25 5.36 -8.54
N PHE A 353 11.46 5.75 -8.17
CA PHE A 353 11.68 6.53 -6.95
C PHE A 353 11.06 7.93 -7.05
N ASP A 354 11.13 8.58 -8.22
CA ASP A 354 10.47 9.86 -8.46
C ASP A 354 8.94 9.74 -8.40
N ALA A 355 8.38 8.64 -8.91
CA ALA A 355 6.95 8.35 -8.78
C ALA A 355 6.53 8.08 -7.34
N MET A 356 7.35 7.35 -6.56
CA MET A 356 7.09 7.13 -5.13
C MET A 356 7.05 8.44 -4.35
N GLU A 357 7.99 9.37 -4.57
CA GLU A 357 7.95 10.70 -3.94
C GLU A 357 6.71 11.50 -4.36
N THR A 358 6.33 11.47 -5.64
CA THR A 358 5.11 12.13 -6.13
C THR A 358 3.85 11.56 -5.49
N LEU A 359 3.76 10.23 -5.40
CA LEU A 359 2.60 9.55 -4.85
C LEU A 359 2.55 9.69 -3.32
N LEU A 360 3.68 9.77 -2.62
CA LEU A 360 3.73 10.09 -1.18
C LEU A 360 3.19 11.48 -0.88
N ALA A 361 3.39 12.45 -1.77
CA ALA A 361 2.78 13.78 -1.64
C ALA A 361 1.25 13.72 -1.78
N ALA A 362 0.69 12.81 -2.58
CA ALA A 362 -0.75 12.61 -2.71
C ALA A 362 -1.33 11.80 -1.53
N ASN A 363 -1.51 12.44 -0.37
CA ASN A 363 -1.85 11.77 0.90
C ASN A 363 -3.22 11.07 0.95
N ASP A 364 -4.18 11.49 0.12
CA ASP A 364 -5.52 10.91 0.00
C ASP A 364 -5.61 9.76 -1.02
N ILE A 365 -4.53 9.47 -1.76
CA ILE A 365 -4.31 8.15 -2.39
C ILE A 365 -3.78 7.23 -1.31
N THR A 366 -4.63 6.33 -0.85
CA THR A 366 -4.34 5.49 0.31
C THR A 366 -3.48 4.30 -0.05
N ARG A 367 -3.63 3.77 -1.26
CA ARG A 367 -2.92 2.57 -1.74
C ARG A 367 -2.60 2.64 -3.22
N VAL A 368 -1.47 2.06 -3.60
CA VAL A 368 -0.94 2.02 -4.97
C VAL A 368 -0.52 0.59 -5.30
N ASN A 369 -1.10 0.04 -6.36
CA ASN A 369 -0.89 -1.34 -6.76
C ASN A 369 0.01 -1.38 -7.98
N TRP A 370 1.25 -1.84 -7.82
CA TRP A 370 2.16 -1.93 -8.95
C TRP A 370 1.68 -3.00 -9.95
N ALA A 371 1.30 -2.56 -11.14
CA ALA A 371 0.90 -3.40 -12.25
C ALA A 371 2.16 -3.72 -13.09
N THR A 372 2.65 -4.95 -13.17
CA THR A 372 2.10 -6.17 -12.55
C THR A 372 3.16 -6.93 -11.77
N PHE A 373 2.73 -7.79 -10.85
CA PHE A 373 3.65 -8.70 -10.15
C PHE A 373 4.25 -9.73 -11.11
N ILE A 374 3.38 -10.53 -11.73
CA ILE A 374 3.66 -11.51 -12.77
C ILE A 374 2.53 -11.41 -13.80
N SER A 375 2.83 -11.47 -15.09
CA SER A 375 1.82 -11.51 -16.16
C SER A 375 2.32 -12.25 -17.40
N GLU A 376 1.41 -12.65 -18.28
CA GLU A 376 1.73 -13.07 -19.65
C GLU A 376 2.54 -12.00 -20.37
N GLN A 377 3.43 -12.46 -21.24
CA GLN A 377 4.24 -11.60 -22.08
C GLN A 377 3.58 -11.49 -23.46
N THR A 378 3.02 -10.32 -23.79
CA THR A 378 2.54 -10.05 -25.14
C THR A 378 3.74 -9.81 -26.04
N ASN A 379 3.93 -10.65 -27.07
CA ASN A 379 5.14 -10.63 -27.90
C ASN A 379 6.43 -10.62 -27.06
N GLY A 380 6.55 -11.42 -26.01
CA GLY A 380 7.76 -11.46 -25.16
C GLY A 380 8.01 -10.19 -24.33
N ILE A 381 7.01 -9.31 -24.19
CA ILE A 381 7.05 -8.10 -23.36
C ILE A 381 5.94 -8.22 -22.30
N GLY A 382 6.30 -8.13 -21.02
CA GLY A 382 5.35 -8.05 -19.92
C GLY A 382 5.72 -6.91 -18.98
N CYS A 383 4.73 -6.20 -18.45
CA CYS A 383 4.90 -5.13 -17.46
C CYS A 383 5.15 -5.68 -16.03
N SER A 384 5.72 -6.88 -15.92
CA SER A 384 5.82 -7.63 -14.66
C SER A 384 7.00 -7.17 -13.81
N ALA A 385 6.97 -7.43 -12.51
CA ALA A 385 8.12 -7.32 -11.61
C ALA A 385 8.98 -8.60 -11.65
N ILE A 386 8.36 -9.75 -11.91
CA ILE A 386 9.01 -11.05 -12.06
C ILE A 386 8.65 -11.64 -13.43
N ASP A 387 9.66 -12.11 -14.16
CA ASP A 387 9.48 -12.82 -15.42
C ASP A 387 8.71 -14.13 -15.21
N LEU A 388 7.64 -14.30 -15.96
CA LEU A 388 6.72 -15.44 -15.81
C LEU A 388 7.37 -16.83 -16.04
N TYR A 389 8.42 -16.93 -16.86
CA TYR A 389 8.99 -18.21 -17.28
C TYR A 389 10.34 -18.50 -16.63
N SER A 390 11.24 -17.53 -16.63
CA SER A 390 12.57 -17.62 -16.02
C SER A 390 12.57 -17.33 -14.53
N LEU A 391 11.49 -16.71 -14.01
CA LEU A 391 11.36 -16.25 -12.63
C LEU A 391 12.40 -15.19 -12.24
N GLN A 392 13.04 -14.55 -13.21
CA GLN A 392 14.00 -13.49 -12.93
C GLN A 392 13.29 -12.26 -12.38
N ARG A 393 13.90 -11.62 -11.39
CA ARG A 393 13.41 -10.34 -10.85
C ARG A 393 13.92 -9.22 -11.75
N TYR A 394 13.01 -8.37 -12.22
CA TYR A 394 13.38 -7.20 -13.01
C TYR A 394 13.73 -6.01 -12.12
N PRO A 395 14.40 -4.96 -12.63
CA PRO A 395 14.77 -3.78 -11.85
C PRO A 395 13.62 -3.14 -11.07
N ALA A 396 12.39 -3.22 -11.61
CA ALA A 396 11.22 -2.72 -10.91
C ALA A 396 10.91 -3.49 -9.60
N TYR A 397 11.18 -4.79 -9.55
CA TYR A 397 11.10 -5.56 -8.31
C TYR A 397 12.11 -5.03 -7.29
N HIS A 398 13.36 -4.82 -7.71
CA HIS A 398 14.44 -4.39 -6.82
C HIS A 398 14.23 -2.97 -6.29
N ALA A 399 13.70 -2.03 -7.10
CA ALA A 399 13.33 -0.70 -6.62
C ALA A 399 12.22 -0.75 -5.56
N ASN A 400 11.17 -1.56 -5.78
CA ASN A 400 10.15 -1.81 -4.76
C ASN A 400 10.72 -2.48 -3.51
N TRP A 401 11.65 -3.42 -3.66
CA TRP A 401 12.30 -4.10 -2.53
C TRP A 401 13.11 -3.12 -1.67
N MET A 402 13.90 -2.24 -2.31
CA MET A 402 14.66 -1.20 -1.61
C MET A 402 13.73 -0.25 -0.83
N TYR A 403 12.61 0.17 -1.45
CA TYR A 403 11.63 1.02 -0.76
C TYR A 403 10.89 0.30 0.37
N GLY A 404 10.52 -0.96 0.17
CA GLY A 404 9.84 -1.80 1.16
C GLY A 404 10.66 -1.96 2.44
N ARG A 405 11.98 -2.00 2.32
CA ARG A 405 12.91 -2.16 3.45
C ARG A 405 13.37 -0.87 4.12
N LEU A 406 13.23 0.26 3.44
CA LEU A 406 13.51 1.57 4.01
C LEU A 406 12.65 1.80 5.27
N PRO A 407 13.19 2.26 6.41
CA PRO A 407 12.36 2.62 7.56
C PRO A 407 11.30 3.67 7.21
N VAL A 408 10.24 3.76 8.02
CA VAL A 408 9.18 4.77 7.79
C VAL A 408 9.65 6.17 8.16
N GLY A 409 10.43 6.32 9.24
CA GLY A 409 10.89 7.60 9.78
C GLY A 409 11.84 8.33 8.84
N ARG A 410 11.30 9.20 7.99
CA ARG A 410 12.03 9.95 6.96
C ARG A 410 12.95 10.98 7.60
N ILE A 411 14.16 11.12 7.06
CA ILE A 411 15.09 12.22 7.42
C ILE A 411 15.25 13.18 6.24
N ALA A 412 15.80 14.37 6.51
CA ALA A 412 16.14 15.30 5.46
C ALA A 412 17.34 14.77 4.64
N ALA A 413 17.16 14.59 3.33
CA ALA A 413 18.25 14.23 2.43
C ALA A 413 19.01 15.50 1.97
N PRO A 414 20.33 15.62 2.24
CA PRO A 414 21.14 16.71 1.71
C PRO A 414 21.33 16.62 0.20
N ALA A 415 21.69 17.74 -0.44
CA ALA A 415 21.95 17.78 -1.87
C ALA A 415 23.21 16.98 -2.26
N LEU A 416 23.10 16.11 -3.27
CA LEU A 416 24.19 15.25 -3.75
C LEU A 416 24.66 15.59 -5.17
N GLY A 417 24.73 16.88 -5.52
CA GLY A 417 25.39 17.32 -6.76
C GLY A 417 24.77 16.77 -8.05
N GLY A 418 23.46 16.50 -8.07
CA GLY A 418 22.73 15.96 -9.22
C GLY A 418 22.17 14.55 -9.00
N LEU A 419 22.68 13.82 -8.02
CA LEU A 419 22.07 12.58 -7.54
C LEU A 419 20.88 12.88 -6.62
N SER A 420 19.91 11.96 -6.59
CA SER A 420 18.76 12.00 -5.70
C SER A 420 18.93 10.96 -4.59
N ALA A 421 18.27 11.18 -3.45
CA ALA A 421 18.35 10.26 -2.31
C ALA A 421 17.05 10.20 -1.49
N MET A 422 16.81 9.03 -0.90
CA MET A 422 15.77 8.77 0.09
C MET A 422 16.45 8.17 1.33
N ALA A 423 16.20 8.71 2.51
CA ALA A 423 16.88 8.27 3.73
C ALA A 423 15.93 8.24 4.93
N ALA A 424 16.05 7.20 5.75
CA ALA A 424 15.12 6.96 6.85
C ALA A 424 15.75 6.17 7.99
N VAL A 425 15.15 6.26 9.17
CA VAL A 425 15.60 5.60 10.39
C VAL A 425 14.46 5.22 11.33
N ASP A 426 14.65 4.12 12.03
CA ASP A 426 13.97 3.77 13.28
C ASP A 426 14.97 3.13 14.26
N ASP A 427 14.47 2.51 15.33
CA ASP A 427 15.31 1.88 16.36
C ASP A 427 16.04 0.62 15.88
N GLY A 428 15.55 -0.02 14.83
CA GLY A 428 16.10 -1.27 14.28
C GLY A 428 16.99 -1.05 13.06
N ARG A 429 16.73 -0.01 12.26
CA ARG A 429 17.42 0.20 10.98
C ARG A 429 17.60 1.67 10.63
N ALA A 430 18.72 1.98 9.98
CA ALA A 430 18.87 3.15 9.11
C ALA A 430 19.03 2.71 7.65
N GLY A 431 18.45 3.45 6.71
CA GLY A 431 18.50 3.13 5.29
C GLY A 431 18.76 4.36 4.43
N LEU A 432 19.55 4.20 3.37
CA LEU A 432 19.85 5.23 2.38
C LEU A 432 19.78 4.66 0.97
N ILE A 433 18.86 5.18 0.16
CA ILE A 433 18.80 4.95 -1.28
C ILE A 433 19.42 6.16 -1.97
N VAL A 434 20.37 5.95 -2.88
CA VAL A 434 20.93 6.99 -3.77
C VAL A 434 20.76 6.53 -5.20
N TYR A 435 20.21 7.37 -6.07
CA TYR A 435 19.92 7.00 -7.45
C TYR A 435 20.25 8.10 -8.46
N ASN A 436 20.53 7.69 -9.69
CA ASN A 436 21.05 8.57 -10.74
C ASN A 436 20.10 8.74 -11.93
N GLY A 437 19.29 9.81 -11.90
CA GLY A 437 18.45 10.21 -13.04
C GLY A 437 19.13 11.18 -14.03
N THR A 438 20.44 11.43 -13.95
CA THR A 438 21.10 12.52 -14.70
C THR A 438 21.51 12.16 -16.14
N GLY A 439 21.41 10.88 -16.51
CA GLY A 439 21.86 10.37 -17.81
C GLY A 439 23.38 10.32 -17.99
N LYS A 440 24.17 10.60 -16.95
CA LYS A 440 25.65 10.51 -16.95
C LYS A 440 26.14 9.85 -15.67
N THR A 441 27.31 9.22 -15.71
CA THR A 441 27.94 8.72 -14.48
C THR A 441 28.22 9.87 -13.52
N ALA A 442 27.86 9.68 -12.26
CA ALA A 442 28.10 10.62 -11.18
C ALA A 442 28.60 9.87 -9.94
N SER A 443 29.33 10.58 -9.08
CA SER A 443 29.86 10.00 -7.84
C SER A 443 29.51 10.88 -6.64
N ALA A 444 29.27 10.25 -5.50
CA ALA A 444 29.10 10.93 -4.22
C ALA A 444 29.84 10.15 -3.14
N LYS A 445 30.37 10.87 -2.16
CA LYS A 445 30.85 10.29 -0.90
C LYS A 445 29.88 10.72 0.18
N VAL A 446 29.27 9.78 0.87
CA VAL A 446 28.26 10.04 1.91
C VAL A 446 28.77 9.52 3.25
N SER A 447 28.39 10.15 4.35
CA SER A 447 28.68 9.66 5.71
C SER A 447 27.42 9.60 6.54
N PHE A 448 27.44 8.71 7.53
CA PHE A 448 26.30 8.46 8.41
C PHE A 448 26.60 9.04 9.80
N GLU A 449 25.65 9.82 10.33
CA GLU A 449 25.73 10.47 11.63
C GLU A 449 24.37 10.36 12.34
N GLY A 450 24.34 10.35 13.67
CA GLY A 450 23.10 10.38 14.43
C GLY A 450 22.24 9.10 14.39
N ILE A 451 22.77 7.96 13.90
CA ILE A 451 22.05 6.68 13.95
C ILE A 451 21.85 6.27 15.42
N PRO A 452 20.64 5.85 15.84
CA PRO A 452 20.28 5.66 17.26
C PRO A 452 20.97 4.47 17.95
N PHE A 453 21.84 3.75 17.25
CA PHE A 453 22.66 2.66 17.75
C PHE A 453 24.12 2.83 17.31
N GLU A 454 25.06 2.47 18.20
CA GLU A 454 26.50 2.69 17.98
C GLU A 454 27.09 1.70 16.97
N LYS A 455 26.61 0.44 17.03
CA LYS A 455 27.09 -0.66 16.22
C LYS A 455 25.98 -1.34 15.43
N GLY A 456 26.31 -1.84 14.25
CA GLY A 456 25.37 -2.51 13.37
C GLY A 456 26.04 -3.28 12.25
N ASP A 457 25.19 -3.98 11.49
CA ASP A 457 25.56 -4.67 10.26
C ASP A 457 25.17 -3.79 9.07
N VAL A 458 26.09 -3.60 8.14
CA VAL A 458 25.93 -2.74 6.97
C VAL A 458 25.93 -3.59 5.71
N PHE A 459 24.91 -3.42 4.88
CA PHE A 459 24.77 -4.07 3.58
C PHE A 459 24.67 -3.01 2.48
N VAL A 460 25.47 -3.16 1.43
CA VAL A 460 25.47 -2.26 0.28
C VAL A 460 24.98 -3.03 -0.94
N TYR A 461 23.79 -2.67 -1.40
CA TYR A 461 23.14 -3.23 -2.57
C TYR A 461 23.26 -2.29 -3.77
N LEU A 462 23.41 -2.84 -4.97
CA LEU A 462 23.50 -2.10 -6.23
C LEU A 462 22.52 -2.66 -7.27
N VAL A 463 21.83 -1.75 -7.94
CA VAL A 463 21.10 -1.99 -9.18
C VAL A 463 21.76 -1.13 -10.26
N ASP A 464 22.45 -1.74 -11.22
CA ASP A 464 22.99 -1.09 -12.43
C ASP A 464 23.01 -2.10 -13.58
N ASP A 465 23.38 -1.67 -14.80
CA ASP A 465 23.39 -2.57 -15.97
C ASP A 465 24.45 -3.70 -15.89
N GLU A 466 25.52 -3.53 -15.12
CA GLU A 466 26.59 -4.54 -14.99
C GLU A 466 26.26 -5.61 -13.96
N HIS A 467 25.59 -5.20 -12.88
CA HIS A 467 25.13 -6.02 -11.77
C HIS A 467 23.62 -6.25 -11.86
N LEU A 468 23.03 -6.00 -13.02
CA LEU A 468 21.67 -6.41 -13.35
C LEU A 468 21.67 -7.93 -13.30
N THR A 469 21.38 -8.45 -12.11
CA THR A 469 21.35 -9.89 -11.91
C THR A 469 20.04 -10.38 -12.47
N TYR A 470 20.10 -10.98 -13.66
CA TYR A 470 19.10 -11.91 -14.16
C TYR A 470 19.05 -13.14 -13.23
N SER A 471 18.57 -12.92 -12.00
CA SER A 471 18.59 -13.81 -10.85
C SER A 471 17.17 -14.02 -10.33
N THR A 472 16.97 -15.16 -9.70
CA THR A 472 15.75 -15.47 -8.95
C THR A 472 15.84 -15.06 -7.48
N ALA A 473 16.95 -14.40 -7.08
CA ALA A 473 17.08 -13.82 -5.75
C ALA A 473 16.16 -12.61 -5.60
N ASN A 474 15.57 -12.46 -4.42
CA ASN A 474 14.75 -11.30 -4.06
C ASN A 474 15.59 -10.03 -3.83
N PRO A 475 16.65 -10.03 -2.99
CA PRO A 475 17.46 -8.83 -2.83
C PRO A 475 18.20 -8.47 -4.14
N PRO A 476 18.51 -7.18 -4.35
CA PRO A 476 19.43 -6.74 -5.40
C PRO A 476 20.84 -7.31 -5.20
N CYS A 477 21.76 -7.02 -6.13
CA CYS A 477 23.14 -7.46 -6.00
C CYS A 477 23.79 -6.87 -4.75
N LEU A 478 24.18 -7.72 -3.79
CA LEU A 478 24.98 -7.32 -2.64
C LEU A 478 26.44 -7.15 -3.09
N VAL A 479 26.94 -5.92 -3.11
CA VAL A 479 28.29 -5.60 -3.59
C VAL A 479 29.30 -5.44 -2.46
N GLU A 480 28.83 -5.13 -1.25
CA GLU A 480 29.67 -5.00 -0.07
C GLU A 480 28.86 -5.21 1.21
N TRP A 481 29.51 -5.70 2.25
CA TRP A 481 28.92 -5.77 3.59
C TRP A 481 30.00 -5.67 4.68
N ALA A 482 29.57 -5.28 5.87
CA ALA A 482 30.38 -5.27 7.08
C ALA A 482 29.52 -5.60 8.30
N GLU A 483 30.04 -6.40 9.22
CA GLU A 483 29.33 -6.83 10.44
C GLU A 483 29.94 -6.20 11.70
N ASP A 484 29.09 -5.88 12.69
CA ASP A 484 29.47 -5.33 14.02
C ASP A 484 30.41 -4.10 13.94
N VAL A 485 30.14 -3.19 13.01
CA VAL A 485 30.96 -1.99 12.76
C VAL A 485 30.39 -0.75 13.46
N SER A 486 31.25 0.23 13.76
CA SER A 486 30.84 1.54 14.27
C SER A 486 30.14 2.35 13.17
N VAL A 487 28.81 2.30 13.12
CA VAL A 487 28.04 2.80 11.97
C VAL A 487 28.14 4.32 11.79
N ASN A 488 28.21 5.05 12.91
CA ASN A 488 28.37 6.51 12.93
C ASN A 488 29.78 6.99 12.56
N ASP A 489 30.74 6.09 12.33
CA ASP A 489 32.09 6.44 11.87
C ASP A 489 32.30 6.16 10.37
N LEU A 490 31.30 5.57 9.71
CA LEU A 490 31.41 5.12 8.33
C LEU A 490 31.04 6.21 7.31
N ALA A 491 31.63 6.06 6.14
CA ALA A 491 31.29 6.69 4.89
C ALA A 491 31.15 5.65 3.78
N ALA A 492 30.41 5.98 2.73
CA ALA A 492 30.30 5.19 1.51
C ALA A 492 30.70 6.03 0.30
N ASN A 493 31.62 5.50 -0.52
CA ASN A 493 32.02 6.05 -1.81
C ASN A 493 31.15 5.40 -2.89
N LEU A 494 30.31 6.20 -3.52
CA LEU A 494 29.32 5.75 -4.49
C LEU A 494 29.70 6.26 -5.88
N GLU A 495 29.81 5.36 -6.85
CA GLU A 495 29.88 5.69 -8.27
C GLU A 495 28.65 5.08 -8.95
N LEU A 496 27.77 5.94 -9.47
CA LEU A 496 26.51 5.54 -10.09
C LEU A 496 26.57 5.85 -11.58
N LYS A 497 26.44 4.80 -12.40
CA LYS A 497 26.16 4.93 -13.84
C LYS A 497 24.77 5.54 -14.06
N PRO A 498 24.45 6.01 -15.29
CA PRO A 498 23.08 6.39 -15.61
C PRO A 498 22.09 5.31 -15.17
N ASP A 499 20.99 5.74 -14.56
CA ASP A 499 19.86 4.91 -14.14
C ASP A 499 20.17 3.88 -13.03
N ALA A 500 21.39 3.91 -12.47
CA ALA A 500 21.77 3.05 -11.35
C ALA A 500 21.25 3.56 -10.00
N ALA A 501 21.15 2.66 -9.02
CA ALA A 501 20.84 2.99 -7.64
C ALA A 501 21.59 2.11 -6.63
N TYR A 502 22.05 2.73 -5.54
CA TYR A 502 22.52 2.03 -4.35
C TYR A 502 21.43 2.03 -3.28
N TYR A 503 21.36 0.95 -2.50
CA TYR A 503 20.69 0.93 -1.20
C TYR A 503 21.70 0.49 -0.14
N ILE A 504 21.92 1.35 0.84
CA ILE A 504 22.74 1.06 2.01
C ILE A 504 21.78 0.80 3.17
N GLU A 505 21.78 -0.43 3.64
CA GLU A 505 21.01 -0.88 4.79
C GLU A 505 21.93 -1.02 6.00
N ILE A 506 21.54 -0.43 7.12
CA ILE A 506 22.30 -0.47 8.37
C ILE A 506 21.36 -1.00 9.45
N ASP A 507 21.53 -2.26 9.82
CA ASP A 507 20.73 -2.94 10.84
C ASP A 507 21.42 -2.88 12.19
N ASN A 508 20.64 -2.69 13.26
CA ASN A 508 21.13 -2.79 14.63
C ASN A 508 21.66 -4.21 14.90
N ALA A 509 22.85 -4.32 15.50
CA ALA A 509 23.53 -5.59 15.78
C ALA A 509 22.74 -6.52 16.72
N ASP A 510 21.74 -6.02 17.46
CA ASP A 510 20.85 -6.85 18.29
C ASP A 510 19.77 -7.61 17.48
N GLY A 511 19.65 -7.33 16.18
CA GLY A 511 18.71 -7.97 15.27
C GLY A 511 17.26 -7.49 15.42
N THR A 512 17.03 -6.34 16.04
CA THR A 512 15.72 -5.68 16.09
C THR A 512 15.29 -5.30 14.66
N PRO A 513 14.16 -5.83 14.15
CA PRO A 513 13.68 -5.44 12.82
C PRO A 513 13.17 -4.00 12.82
N ALA A 514 13.13 -3.40 11.62
CA ALA A 514 12.40 -2.16 11.42
C ALA A 514 10.93 -2.33 11.85
N ALA A 515 10.33 -1.27 12.40
CA ALA A 515 8.99 -1.38 13.01
C ALA A 515 7.93 -1.87 12.01
N HIS A 516 7.99 -1.40 10.76
CA HIS A 516 7.04 -1.81 9.72
C HIS A 516 7.21 -3.27 9.27
N GLU A 517 8.37 -3.88 9.49
CA GLU A 517 8.66 -5.30 9.18
C GLU A 517 8.34 -6.26 10.34
N THR A 518 7.90 -5.73 11.49
CA THR A 518 7.58 -6.57 12.66
C THR A 518 6.34 -7.40 12.40
N ASP A 519 6.46 -8.72 12.47
CA ASP A 519 5.33 -9.63 12.31
C ASP A 519 4.36 -9.51 13.49
N ASN A 520 3.14 -8.99 13.26
CA ASN A 520 2.18 -8.74 14.32
C ASN A 520 1.02 -9.77 14.31
N PRO A 521 0.86 -10.59 15.36
CA PRO A 521 -0.21 -11.58 15.43
C PRO A 521 -1.62 -10.96 15.41
N LEU A 522 -1.78 -9.71 15.87
CA LEU A 522 -3.09 -9.05 15.84
C LEU A 522 -3.61 -8.81 14.42
N ARG A 523 -2.79 -8.96 13.37
CA ARG A 523 -3.27 -8.87 11.98
C ARG A 523 -4.38 -9.87 11.68
N GLU A 524 -4.36 -11.03 12.33
CA GLU A 524 -5.35 -12.09 12.13
C GLU A 524 -6.72 -11.71 12.69
N HIS A 525 -6.75 -10.71 13.59
CA HIS A 525 -7.96 -10.18 14.21
C HIS A 525 -8.53 -8.98 13.47
N ILE A 526 -7.78 -8.39 12.52
CA ILE A 526 -8.25 -7.24 11.75
C ILE A 526 -9.39 -7.70 10.85
N VAL A 527 -10.54 -7.04 10.97
CA VAL A 527 -11.68 -7.25 10.08
C VAL A 527 -11.84 -6.09 9.09
N ARG A 528 -11.40 -4.88 9.46
CA ARG A 528 -11.55 -3.68 8.64
C ARG A 528 -10.47 -2.64 8.91
N LYS A 529 -10.06 -1.92 7.87
CA LYS A 529 -9.14 -0.78 7.92
C LYS A 529 -9.77 0.42 7.20
N ASP A 530 -9.95 1.52 7.92
CA ASP A 530 -10.62 2.72 7.42
C ASP A 530 -9.74 3.97 7.58
N TYR A 531 -10.00 4.98 6.75
CA TYR A 531 -9.27 6.24 6.72
C TYR A 531 -10.22 7.42 6.63
N TRP A 532 -9.88 8.53 7.28
CA TRP A 532 -10.68 9.74 7.31
C TRP A 532 -9.92 10.94 6.75
N TYR A 533 -10.43 11.46 5.63
CA TYR A 533 -9.90 12.60 4.88
C TYR A 533 -10.94 13.73 4.84
N PRO A 534 -11.15 14.43 5.97
CA PRO A 534 -12.11 15.54 6.01
C PRO A 534 -11.69 16.69 5.08
N SER A 535 -10.39 16.82 4.81
CA SER A 535 -9.81 17.68 3.79
C SER A 535 -8.87 16.84 2.93
N ARG A 536 -8.97 17.00 1.60
CA ARG A 536 -8.17 16.26 0.62
C ARG A 536 -7.20 17.20 -0.06
N GLY A 537 -6.02 16.70 -0.36
CA GLY A 537 -5.01 17.44 -1.10
C GLY A 537 -3.64 16.83 -0.95
N ASP A 538 -2.70 17.37 -1.72
CA ASP A 538 -1.32 16.95 -1.67
C ASP A 538 -0.60 17.64 -0.49
N ASN A 539 0.31 16.93 0.16
CA ASN A 539 1.03 17.35 1.35
C ASN A 539 0.10 17.86 2.46
N THR A 540 -1.00 17.14 2.69
CA THR A 540 -1.96 17.44 3.76
C THR A 540 -1.67 16.55 4.98
N PRO A 541 -2.23 16.89 6.17
CA PRO A 541 -2.18 15.98 7.31
C PRO A 541 -2.74 14.61 6.93
N TYR A 542 -2.08 13.56 7.41
CA TYR A 542 -2.43 12.20 7.01
C TYR A 542 -2.25 11.22 8.16
N SER A 543 -2.85 10.05 7.97
CA SER A 543 -2.75 8.90 8.87
C SER A 543 -2.64 7.64 8.02
N ASP A 544 -1.74 6.75 8.40
CA ASP A 544 -1.56 5.46 7.74
C ASP A 544 -1.28 4.34 8.73
N ILE A 545 -1.65 3.12 8.36
CA ILE A 545 -1.46 1.90 9.13
C ILE A 545 -0.95 0.84 8.16
N HIS A 546 0.25 0.33 8.40
CA HIS A 546 0.74 -0.86 7.74
C HIS A 546 0.25 -2.09 8.49
N GLU A 547 -0.57 -2.90 7.83
CA GLU A 547 -1.46 -3.86 8.45
C GLU A 547 -0.76 -5.06 9.05
N ASN A 548 0.26 -5.58 8.35
CA ASN A 548 1.00 -6.76 8.80
C ASN A 548 1.79 -6.52 10.08
N SER A 549 2.19 -5.26 10.32
CA SER A 549 2.91 -4.87 11.53
C SER A 549 2.06 -4.07 12.50
N LEU A 550 0.95 -3.47 12.10
CA LEU A 550 0.23 -2.43 12.86
C LEU A 550 1.14 -1.24 13.25
N CYS A 551 2.17 -0.98 12.44
CA CYS A 551 2.93 0.25 12.48
C CYS A 551 2.05 1.36 11.89
N SER A 552 1.68 2.32 12.73
CA SER A 552 0.78 3.41 12.36
C SER A 552 1.51 4.75 12.42
N VAL A 553 1.26 5.64 11.48
CA VAL A 553 1.86 6.99 11.45
C VAL A 553 0.79 8.03 11.26
N VAL A 554 0.84 9.08 12.07
CA VAL A 554 0.03 10.29 11.89
C VAL A 554 0.95 11.51 11.82
N SER A 555 0.68 12.44 10.92
CA SER A 555 1.53 13.62 10.73
C SER A 555 0.74 14.82 10.25
N MET A 556 1.14 16.01 10.71
CA MET A 556 0.67 17.29 10.17
C MET A 556 1.34 17.67 8.85
N ASN A 557 2.43 16.99 8.47
CA ASN A 557 3.03 17.04 7.14
C ASN A 557 3.32 18.48 6.64
N GLY A 558 3.89 19.32 7.51
CA GLY A 558 4.19 20.72 7.22
C GLY A 558 3.03 21.70 7.41
N ASN A 559 1.84 21.25 7.82
CA ASN A 559 0.65 22.10 7.94
C ASN A 559 0.36 22.52 9.38
N ALA A 560 0.15 23.81 9.62
CA ALA A 560 -0.26 24.30 10.93
C ALA A 560 -1.70 23.87 11.32
N SER A 561 -2.53 23.53 10.33
CA SER A 561 -3.93 23.15 10.53
C SER A 561 -4.37 22.01 9.63
N GLY A 562 -5.40 21.29 10.04
CA GLY A 562 -6.00 20.16 9.34
C GLY A 562 -6.15 18.96 10.25
N ARG A 563 -6.80 17.92 9.75
CA ARG A 563 -7.20 16.75 10.55
C ARG A 563 -7.07 15.49 9.73
N SER A 564 -6.65 14.40 10.37
CA SER A 564 -6.63 13.08 9.76
C SER A 564 -6.79 12.00 10.83
N ALA A 565 -7.38 10.88 10.44
CA ALA A 565 -7.38 9.67 11.25
C ALA A 565 -7.37 8.42 10.39
N ALA A 566 -6.84 7.34 10.94
CA ALA A 566 -6.97 5.98 10.40
C ALA A 566 -7.39 5.02 11.51
N CYS A 567 -8.17 4.00 11.18
CA CYS A 567 -8.74 3.06 12.13
C CYS A 567 -8.52 1.63 11.67
N VAL A 568 -8.18 0.74 12.61
CA VAL A 568 -8.35 -0.71 12.44
C VAL A 568 -9.45 -1.20 13.37
N THR A 569 -10.36 -2.00 12.84
CA THR A 569 -11.36 -2.73 13.63
C THR A 569 -10.88 -4.16 13.82
N LEU A 570 -10.87 -4.61 15.08
CA LEU A 570 -10.35 -5.89 15.53
C LEU A 570 -11.46 -6.69 16.22
N ASP A 571 -11.57 -7.98 15.93
CA ASP A 571 -12.46 -8.93 16.62
C ASP A 571 -11.65 -9.88 17.55
N GLY A 572 -12.32 -10.54 18.49
CA GLY A 572 -11.68 -11.50 19.42
C GLY A 572 -10.73 -10.86 20.44
N MET A 573 -10.85 -9.55 20.69
CA MET A 573 -9.95 -8.82 21.59
C MET A 573 -10.20 -9.11 23.08
N ASP A 574 -11.30 -9.78 23.43
CA ASP A 574 -11.62 -10.21 24.79
C ASP A 574 -10.75 -11.38 25.29
N GLU A 575 -10.06 -12.05 24.37
CA GLU A 575 -9.02 -13.04 24.66
C GLU A 575 -7.81 -12.41 25.36
N TYR A 576 -7.52 -11.14 25.08
CA TYR A 576 -6.36 -10.42 25.62
C TYR A 576 -6.67 -9.68 26.91
N SER A 577 -5.65 -9.54 27.76
CA SER A 577 -5.77 -8.81 29.03
C SER A 577 -5.57 -7.30 28.82
N SER A 578 -4.65 -6.95 27.92
CA SER A 578 -4.24 -5.56 27.71
C SER A 578 -3.68 -5.34 26.29
N LEU A 579 -3.72 -4.09 25.87
CA LEU A 579 -2.99 -3.58 24.72
C LEU A 579 -1.73 -2.86 25.17
N LYS A 580 -0.65 -3.03 24.41
CA LYS A 580 0.56 -2.23 24.49
C LYS A 580 0.64 -1.36 23.24
N ILE A 581 0.69 -0.06 23.45
CA ILE A 581 0.85 0.95 22.40
C ILE A 581 2.20 1.60 22.63
N ALA A 582 3.21 1.13 21.91
CA ALA A 582 4.49 1.85 21.84
C ALA A 582 4.30 3.07 20.93
N TYR A 583 4.90 4.19 21.31
CA TYR A 583 4.79 5.44 20.57
C TYR A 583 6.14 6.14 20.50
N ASP A 584 6.31 6.90 19.42
CA ASP A 584 7.47 7.74 19.18
C ASP A 584 7.01 9.02 18.49
N THR A 585 7.06 10.15 19.20
CA THR A 585 6.62 11.45 18.71
C THR A 585 7.79 12.38 18.42
N TYR A 586 7.76 13.09 17.31
CA TYR A 586 8.83 14.01 16.88
C TYR A 586 8.28 15.20 16.08
N GLY A 587 9.16 16.17 15.81
CA GLY A 587 8.82 17.46 15.22
C GLY A 587 8.42 18.52 16.24
N GLU A 588 7.97 19.66 15.74
CA GLU A 588 7.52 20.79 16.53
C GLU A 588 6.03 20.69 16.81
N PHE A 589 5.68 20.70 18.10
CA PHE A 589 4.30 20.59 18.56
C PHE A 589 3.74 21.96 18.98
N ALA A 590 2.49 22.22 18.63
CA ALA A 590 1.74 23.42 19.00
C ALA A 590 0.50 23.02 19.83
N PRO A 591 0.58 23.05 21.17
CA PRO A 591 -0.57 22.77 22.03
C PRO A 591 -1.68 23.80 21.89
N GLY A 592 -2.95 23.40 22.03
CA GLY A 592 -4.09 24.30 21.99
C GLY A 592 -5.44 23.59 22.03
N ASP A 593 -6.52 24.36 22.16
CA ASP A 593 -7.88 23.84 22.34
C ASP A 593 -8.41 23.02 21.14
N ALA A 594 -7.82 23.21 19.96
CA ALA A 594 -8.13 22.49 18.72
C ALA A 594 -7.04 21.47 18.32
N ALA A 595 -6.05 21.27 19.19
CA ALA A 595 -4.95 20.36 18.91
C ALA A 595 -5.29 18.96 19.42
N ALA A 596 -5.13 17.96 18.57
CA ALA A 596 -5.33 16.56 18.89
C ALA A 596 -4.13 15.73 18.48
N LEU A 597 -3.71 14.80 19.33
CA LEU A 597 -2.79 13.74 18.96
C LEU A 597 -3.00 12.56 19.90
N GLY A 598 -3.32 11.39 19.35
CA GLY A 598 -3.48 10.22 20.18
C GLY A 598 -4.17 9.04 19.52
N VAL A 599 -4.70 8.17 20.39
CA VAL A 599 -5.35 6.92 20.03
C VAL A 599 -6.70 6.82 20.74
N LYS A 600 -7.76 6.55 19.98
CA LYS A 600 -9.10 6.32 20.49
C LYS A 600 -9.46 4.85 20.40
N LEU A 601 -10.00 4.31 21.48
CA LEU A 601 -10.43 2.93 21.62
C LEU A 601 -11.95 2.90 21.77
N ASP A 602 -12.67 2.31 20.81
CA ASP A 602 -14.14 2.18 20.85
C ASP A 602 -14.54 0.71 21.05
N PHE A 603 -15.29 0.43 22.12
CA PHE A 603 -15.68 -0.92 22.52
C PHE A 603 -17.11 -1.25 22.05
N MET A 604 -17.27 -2.33 21.28
CA MET A 604 -18.56 -2.74 20.73
C MET A 604 -19.32 -3.72 21.64
N THR A 605 -20.61 -3.52 21.74
CA THR A 605 -21.58 -4.47 22.33
C THR A 605 -22.61 -4.84 21.27
N ASP A 606 -23.56 -5.70 21.59
CA ASP A 606 -24.71 -5.97 20.72
C ASP A 606 -25.56 -4.71 20.42
N ALA A 607 -25.43 -3.65 21.23
CA ALA A 607 -26.08 -2.35 21.01
C ALA A 607 -25.24 -1.37 20.18
N GLY A 608 -24.08 -1.79 19.67
CA GLY A 608 -23.10 -0.96 18.96
C GLY A 608 -21.93 -0.53 19.84
N TYR A 609 -21.15 0.46 19.37
CA TYR A 609 -20.04 1.05 20.11
C TYR A 609 -20.55 1.98 21.21
N VAL A 610 -20.56 1.50 22.46
CA VAL A 610 -21.22 2.18 23.60
C VAL A 610 -20.27 2.83 24.59
N ARG A 611 -18.97 2.52 24.51
CA ARG A 611 -17.94 3.08 25.39
C ARG A 611 -16.67 3.34 24.61
N SER A 612 -16.07 4.48 24.85
CA SER A 612 -14.83 4.87 24.17
C SER A 612 -13.85 5.56 25.11
N VAL A 613 -12.56 5.31 24.90
CA VAL A 613 -11.48 5.91 25.68
C VAL A 613 -10.50 6.59 24.73
N TYR A 614 -10.26 7.89 24.92
CA TYR A 614 -9.27 8.63 24.16
C TYR A 614 -7.97 8.79 24.96
N LEU A 615 -6.90 8.25 24.43
CA LEU A 615 -5.54 8.36 24.93
C LEU A 615 -4.86 9.54 24.23
N SER A 616 -4.57 10.62 24.94
CA SER A 616 -4.00 11.85 24.35
C SER A 616 -2.66 12.24 24.97
N PHE A 617 -1.91 13.08 24.25
CA PHE A 617 -0.73 13.74 24.80
C PHE A 617 -1.12 15.07 25.45
N GLU A 618 -0.38 15.48 26.49
CA GLU A 618 -0.65 16.73 27.21
C GLU A 618 -0.71 17.94 26.25
N GLY A 619 -1.81 18.69 26.31
CA GLY A 619 -2.08 19.86 25.48
C GLY A 619 -2.43 19.57 24.01
N LEU A 620 -2.62 18.30 23.64
CA LEU A 620 -3.06 17.83 22.32
C LEU A 620 -4.28 16.91 22.50
N ASP A 621 -5.26 17.36 23.27
CA ASP A 621 -6.35 16.58 23.84
C ASP A 621 -7.74 16.91 23.27
N GLU A 622 -7.84 17.61 22.13
CA GLU A 622 -9.11 17.68 21.39
C GLU A 622 -9.54 16.27 20.97
N ASP A 623 -10.69 15.83 21.47
CA ASP A 623 -11.29 14.57 21.06
C ASP A 623 -12.10 14.77 19.78
N LEU A 624 -11.52 14.30 18.67
CA LEU A 624 -12.14 14.40 17.36
C LEU A 624 -13.36 13.47 17.25
N LEU A 625 -14.44 14.00 16.68
CA LEU A 625 -15.58 13.21 16.22
C LEU A 625 -15.17 12.47 14.94
N LEU A 626 -14.73 11.23 15.10
CA LEU A 626 -14.36 10.36 13.99
C LEU A 626 -15.62 9.72 13.38
N PRO A 627 -15.64 9.44 12.07
CA PRO A 627 -16.77 8.74 11.43
C PRO A 627 -16.77 7.21 11.68
N PHE A 628 -15.80 6.70 12.45
CA PHE A 628 -15.66 5.29 12.80
C PHE A 628 -16.05 5.03 14.26
N GLY A 629 -16.14 3.76 14.64
CA GLY A 629 -16.39 3.37 16.03
C GLY A 629 -17.71 3.94 16.55
N SER A 630 -17.65 4.65 17.68
CA SER A 630 -18.83 5.26 18.31
C SER A 630 -19.44 6.44 17.55
N ALA A 631 -18.71 7.05 16.60
CA ALA A 631 -19.08 8.31 15.97
C ALA A 631 -19.49 9.43 16.97
N ALA A 632 -18.91 9.38 18.17
CA ALA A 632 -19.22 10.26 19.28
C ALA A 632 -17.94 10.68 20.03
N ALA A 633 -18.06 11.65 20.92
CA ALA A 633 -16.98 11.97 21.84
C ALA A 633 -16.68 10.76 22.75
N ALA A 634 -15.41 10.58 23.09
CA ALA A 634 -14.93 9.58 24.02
C ALA A 634 -15.64 9.73 25.37
N THR A 635 -16.00 8.59 25.94
CA THR A 635 -16.65 8.54 27.26
C THR A 635 -15.68 8.93 28.36
N ASP A 636 -14.41 8.52 28.21
CA ASP A 636 -13.32 8.83 29.12
C ASP A 636 -12.07 9.24 28.36
N THR A 637 -11.21 10.00 29.03
CA THR A 637 -9.89 10.38 28.52
C THR A 637 -8.81 9.90 29.49
N ASP A 638 -7.65 9.54 28.95
CA ASP A 638 -6.45 9.18 29.69
C ASP A 638 -5.21 9.67 28.94
N SER A 639 -4.08 9.79 29.61
CA SER A 639 -2.86 10.35 29.04
C SER A 639 -1.89 9.27 28.56
N PHE A 640 -1.27 9.50 27.40
CA PHE A 640 -0.06 8.77 26.97
C PHE A 640 1.16 9.08 27.85
N GLY A 641 1.16 10.21 28.56
CA GLY A 641 2.31 10.73 29.30
C GLY A 641 3.14 11.71 28.47
N ALA A 642 4.45 11.73 28.72
CA ALA A 642 5.36 12.63 28.03
C ALA A 642 5.55 12.25 26.56
N ARG A 643 5.75 13.28 25.72
CA ARG A 643 6.17 13.15 24.31
C ARG A 643 7.58 12.55 24.21
N GLY A 644 7.91 12.06 23.02
CA GLY A 644 9.12 11.32 22.71
C GLY A 644 8.79 9.83 22.57
N LYS A 645 9.69 8.97 23.03
CA LYS A 645 9.52 7.51 22.99
C LYS A 645 8.91 6.98 24.28
N GLY A 646 7.93 6.10 24.19
CA GLY A 646 7.32 5.48 25.35
C GLY A 646 6.41 4.29 25.01
N ILE A 647 5.85 3.67 26.05
CA ILE A 647 4.90 2.57 25.92
C ILE A 647 3.74 2.81 26.89
N LYS A 648 2.51 2.86 26.36
CA LYS A 648 1.28 2.85 27.16
C LYS A 648 0.70 1.44 27.17
N THR A 649 0.45 0.91 28.37
CA THR A 649 -0.29 -0.34 28.55
C THR A 649 -1.71 -0.03 29.00
N VAL A 650 -2.69 -0.59 28.31
CA VAL A 650 -4.12 -0.33 28.50
C VAL A 650 -4.82 -1.64 28.83
N GLY A 651 -5.42 -1.73 30.03
CA GLY A 651 -6.18 -2.92 30.43
C GLY A 651 -7.51 -3.00 29.70
N LEU A 652 -7.66 -3.96 28.77
CA LEU A 652 -8.89 -4.11 27.99
C LEU A 652 -10.06 -4.49 28.88
N LYS A 653 -9.88 -5.50 29.75
CA LYS A 653 -10.95 -6.00 30.63
C LYS A 653 -11.40 -5.00 31.68
N SER A 654 -10.53 -4.06 32.07
CA SER A 654 -10.90 -2.97 33.00
C SER A 654 -11.65 -1.83 32.32
N LEU A 655 -11.44 -1.63 31.02
CA LEU A 655 -12.08 -0.56 30.25
C LEU A 655 -13.32 -1.03 29.50
N ALA A 656 -13.43 -2.31 29.18
CA ALA A 656 -14.55 -2.85 28.44
C ALA A 656 -15.88 -2.67 29.20
N PRO A 657 -16.95 -2.24 28.52
CA PRO A 657 -18.27 -2.19 29.12
C PRO A 657 -18.82 -3.61 29.36
N ALA A 658 -19.85 -3.73 30.20
CA ALA A 658 -20.59 -4.98 30.32
C ALA A 658 -21.20 -5.38 28.96
N GLY A 659 -21.05 -6.64 28.56
CA GLY A 659 -21.53 -7.14 27.28
C GLY A 659 -20.64 -6.79 26.09
N TRP A 660 -19.37 -6.40 26.31
CA TRP A 660 -18.38 -6.25 25.24
C TRP A 660 -18.26 -7.55 24.45
N THR A 661 -18.35 -7.45 23.12
CA THR A 661 -18.33 -8.60 22.20
C THR A 661 -16.92 -9.08 21.87
N GLY A 662 -15.89 -8.43 22.43
CA GLY A 662 -14.50 -8.61 21.99
C GLY A 662 -14.15 -7.78 20.75
N ARG A 663 -15.09 -7.02 20.19
CA ARG A 663 -14.81 -6.14 19.05
C ARG A 663 -14.37 -4.75 19.49
N LEU A 664 -13.29 -4.26 18.89
CA LEU A 664 -12.60 -3.02 19.25
C LEU A 664 -12.21 -2.24 18.00
N ALA A 665 -12.58 -0.96 17.93
CA ALA A 665 -12.00 -0.04 16.95
C ALA A 665 -10.83 0.71 17.59
N VAL A 666 -9.68 0.74 16.92
CA VAL A 666 -8.48 1.46 17.35
C VAL A 666 -8.17 2.52 16.30
N SER A 667 -8.43 3.78 16.66
CA SER A 667 -8.24 4.94 15.77
C SER A 667 -7.01 5.75 16.18
N TYR A 668 -6.10 6.01 15.23
CA TYR A 668 -4.97 6.92 15.39
C TYR A 668 -5.34 8.26 14.74
N LEU A 669 -5.14 9.36 15.45
CA LEU A 669 -5.63 10.66 15.00
C LEU A 669 -4.67 11.81 15.32
N ILE A 670 -4.72 12.83 14.46
CA ILE A 670 -4.00 14.09 14.62
C ILE A 670 -4.82 15.26 14.09
N ALA A 671 -4.77 16.40 14.79
CA ALA A 671 -5.34 17.67 14.36
C ALA A 671 -4.53 18.85 14.91
N ASP A 672 -4.30 19.86 14.09
CA ASP A 672 -3.71 21.16 14.45
C ASP A 672 -2.52 21.11 15.43
N ALA A 673 -1.73 20.02 15.40
CA ALA A 673 -0.81 19.65 16.47
C ALA A 673 0.56 20.34 16.38
N GLY A 674 0.75 21.25 15.42
CA GLY A 674 2.02 21.86 15.03
C GLY A 674 2.51 21.36 13.67
N ALA A 675 3.14 22.22 12.88
CA ALA A 675 3.37 21.97 11.46
C ALA A 675 4.17 20.69 11.16
N SER A 676 5.15 20.35 11.99
CA SER A 676 5.95 19.13 11.82
C SER A 676 5.60 18.02 12.82
N ALA A 677 4.54 18.20 13.61
CA ALA A 677 4.12 17.21 14.60
C ALA A 677 3.80 15.87 13.93
N THR A 678 4.50 14.83 14.37
CA THR A 678 4.38 13.47 13.85
C THR A 678 4.44 12.48 15.00
N ALA A 679 3.65 11.41 14.91
CA ALA A 679 3.74 10.28 15.81
C ALA A 679 3.70 8.97 15.04
N GLN A 680 4.60 8.07 15.40
CA GLN A 680 4.57 6.67 15.03
C GLN A 680 4.08 5.84 16.22
N PHE A 681 3.19 4.89 15.96
CA PHE A 681 2.65 3.97 16.95
C PHE A 681 2.87 2.53 16.51
N GLN A 682 3.03 1.65 17.49
CA GLN A 682 3.16 0.22 17.29
C GLN A 682 2.25 -0.49 18.29
N LEU A 683 1.19 -1.13 17.78
CA LEU A 683 0.20 -1.84 18.60
C LEU A 683 0.63 -3.30 18.83
N SER A 684 0.40 -3.82 20.03
CA SER A 684 0.52 -5.24 20.35
C SER A 684 -0.41 -5.60 21.51
N ALA A 685 -0.65 -6.90 21.74
CA ALA A 685 -1.49 -7.37 22.84
C ALA A 685 -0.73 -8.31 23.79
N VAL A 686 -1.24 -8.45 25.03
CA VAL A 686 -0.71 -9.33 26.09
C VAL A 686 -1.78 -10.20 26.70
#